data_AF-A0A8S9LP32-F1
#
_entry.id   AF-A0A8S9LP32-F1
#
_cell.length_a   1.000
_cell.length_b   1.000
_cell.length_c   1.000
_cell.angle_alpha   90.00
_cell.angle_beta   90.00
_cell.angle_gamma   90.00
#
_symmetry.space_group_name_H-M   'P 1'
#
loop_
_entity.id
_entity.type
_entity.pdbx_description
1 polymer ?
#
loop_
_entity_poly.entity_id
_entity_poly.type
_entity_poly.pdbx_seq_one_letter_code
_entity_poly.pdbx_strand_id
1 'polypeptide(L)'
;MESTGSARLVGGNQVSLPLTTTTPHHRFAKVKRQGNFQPINDVSAPQSCSLHANPHSVSPFVTRRKSQINPDCGCFRHSDLVRDRPSTAQFREKLPWFLNALPSADCAKGGHGAYTNSVDLKGYETGVIQASEFRTYHTPLNTQGDYVNSLRAAREFSSRMSNLLKIEIFPYSVFYIFFEQYLNIWNVALTNLAIAIGAIFVVCLLITSSAWSSAIIVLVLVMILADLMGVMVVLGIQLNAVSVVNLIMSIGIAVEFCVHISHAFLMSNGNREQRARKALETMGASVFSGITLTKLVGVMVLCFARSEIFVVYYFQMYLALVIIGFLHGLVFLPKGPSVADTVIGEGNTNAWKLCGLDKSTCLTVFFDLSSTGSNAPGTVNPQFYLQFVTSYQNPEGQTLIRVTTITRHWVDTAVSTEELVQGFDQETAAVVMARLASLKMETEKGPSVADTVIGEGNTNAWKLCGLDKSTCLTVFFDLSSTGSNAPGTVNPQFYLQFVTSYQNPEGQTLIRVTTITRQWVDTAVSTEVTCFEAHSFCYGRPTNLQSCFIPHSANALNISIGELVQGFDQETAAVVMARLASLKMETEEGFDATRWLDRTLIRLCSKFGDYRKDDPSSFTLNPYFSLFPQFIFNLRRSQFVQVFNNSPDETAYFRMLLNRENISNATVMIQPSLTSYTFSSPPQPALLDVASIAADRILLLDAYFSVVVFHGMTIAQWRNMGYHHQAQHEAFAQLLQAPQEDSQMIVRERFPVPRLVVCDQHGSQARFLLAKLNPSATYNNANEMSAGSDVIFTDDVSLQVFFEHLQKLAVQS
;
A
#
# COMPACT_ATOMS: atom_id res chain seq x y z
N MET A 1 8.76 -0.26 -24.56
CA MET A 1 8.53 1.16 -24.90
C MET A 1 9.84 1.75 -25.40
N GLU A 2 10.07 1.83 -26.71
CA GLU A 2 11.17 2.62 -27.27
C GLU A 2 10.73 4.09 -27.33
N SER A 3 11.21 4.92 -26.40
CA SER A 3 10.89 6.35 -26.42
C SER A 3 11.79 7.06 -27.42
N THR A 4 11.27 7.29 -28.63
CA THR A 4 11.88 8.23 -29.58
C THR A 4 11.63 9.66 -29.07
N GLY A 5 12.57 10.19 -28.27
CA GLY A 5 12.53 11.57 -27.79
C GLY A 5 12.61 12.57 -28.94
N SER A 6 11.47 13.13 -29.35
CA SER A 6 11.42 14.23 -30.32
C SER A 6 11.70 15.56 -29.62
N ALA A 7 12.74 16.27 -30.04
CA ALA A 7 13.02 17.63 -29.58
C ALA A 7 12.52 18.64 -30.63
N ARG A 8 11.74 19.62 -30.20
CA ARG A 8 11.26 20.72 -31.06
C ARG A 8 12.23 21.89 -30.95
N LEU A 9 12.60 22.51 -32.06
CA LEU A 9 13.27 23.80 -32.06
C LEU A 9 12.21 24.85 -32.35
N VAL A 10 12.09 25.85 -31.48
CA VAL A 10 11.12 26.94 -31.59
C VAL A 10 11.91 28.23 -31.81
N GLY A 11 11.60 28.95 -32.88
CA GLY A 11 12.14 30.29 -33.11
C GLY A 11 11.06 31.33 -32.81
N GLY A 12 11.38 32.36 -32.02
CA GLY A 12 10.42 33.39 -31.61
C GLY A 12 11.05 34.77 -31.40
N ASN A 13 10.44 35.76 -32.07
CA ASN A 13 10.57 37.22 -31.98
C ASN A 13 11.65 37.99 -32.79
N GLN A 14 11.07 38.92 -33.57
CA GLN A 14 11.56 40.10 -34.31
C GLN A 14 12.97 40.06 -34.91
N VAL A 15 13.05 39.56 -36.15
CA VAL A 15 13.88 40.18 -37.20
C VAL A 15 13.10 40.20 -38.52
N SER A 16 12.95 41.39 -39.08
CA SER A 16 12.43 41.62 -40.43
C SER A 16 13.40 41.06 -41.46
N LEU A 17 13.09 39.88 -42.00
CA LEU A 17 13.71 39.39 -43.24
C LEU A 17 12.80 39.80 -44.41
N PRO A 18 13.12 40.87 -45.15
CA PRO A 18 12.38 41.16 -46.36
C PRO A 18 12.63 40.02 -47.35
N LEU A 19 11.56 39.35 -47.78
CA LEU A 19 11.60 38.31 -48.82
C LEU A 19 11.77 38.91 -50.24
N THR A 20 12.23 40.16 -50.34
CA THR A 20 12.55 40.77 -51.62
C THR A 20 13.93 40.33 -52.08
N THR A 21 13.93 39.74 -53.27
CA THR A 21 15.06 39.31 -54.09
C THR A 21 16.20 40.34 -54.09
N THR A 22 17.35 39.98 -53.54
CA THR A 22 18.70 40.11 -54.15
C THR A 22 19.79 39.87 -53.10
N THR A 23 20.25 38.62 -52.94
CA THR A 23 21.65 38.28 -52.63
C THR A 23 21.86 36.77 -52.78
N PRO A 24 22.87 36.31 -53.53
CA PRO A 24 23.25 34.90 -53.58
C PRO A 24 24.15 34.58 -52.37
N HIS A 25 24.16 33.31 -51.95
CA HIS A 25 24.99 32.72 -50.90
C HIS A 25 24.51 32.80 -49.45
N HIS A 26 23.62 31.88 -49.04
CA HIS A 26 23.77 31.22 -47.73
C HIS A 26 23.44 29.73 -47.85
N ARG A 27 24.43 28.89 -47.53
CA ARG A 27 24.36 27.42 -47.56
C ARG A 27 23.58 26.93 -46.34
N PHE A 28 22.42 26.30 -46.54
CA PHE A 28 21.84 25.43 -45.52
C PHE A 28 22.66 24.14 -45.44
N ALA A 29 23.31 23.91 -44.31
CA ALA A 29 24.26 22.83 -44.09
C ALA A 29 23.59 21.45 -44.19
N LYS A 30 24.21 20.58 -44.99
CA LYS A 30 23.97 19.14 -45.07
C LYS A 30 24.89 18.49 -44.03
N VAL A 31 24.37 17.98 -42.91
CA VAL A 31 25.17 17.14 -42.00
C VAL A 31 25.22 15.73 -42.61
N LYS A 32 26.38 15.36 -43.11
CA LYS A 32 26.71 14.05 -43.67
C LYS A 32 27.26 13.18 -42.53
N ARG A 33 26.65 12.03 -42.25
CA ARG A 33 27.21 11.00 -41.34
C ARG A 33 28.41 10.33 -42.02
N GLN A 34 29.54 10.26 -41.31
CA GLN A 34 30.70 9.41 -41.59
C GLN A 34 30.85 8.47 -40.37
N GLY A 35 31.11 7.18 -40.61
CA GLY A 35 31.69 6.26 -39.60
C GLY A 35 30.95 4.95 -39.34
N ASN A 36 31.42 3.90 -40.03
CA ASN A 36 31.32 2.43 -39.89
C ASN A 36 30.67 1.78 -38.64
N PHE A 37 29.91 0.70 -38.84
CA PHE A 37 30.10 -0.63 -38.20
C PHE A 37 29.30 -1.74 -38.92
N GLN A 38 29.83 -2.97 -38.90
CA GLN A 38 29.38 -4.22 -39.55
C GLN A 38 28.15 -4.89 -38.87
N PRO A 39 27.47 -5.86 -39.53
CA PRO A 39 26.20 -6.42 -39.05
C PRO A 39 26.40 -7.60 -38.07
N ILE A 40 25.50 -7.70 -37.08
CA ILE A 40 25.27 -8.93 -36.30
C ILE A 40 23.90 -9.47 -36.70
N ASN A 41 23.88 -10.74 -37.09
CA ASN A 41 22.71 -11.51 -37.51
C ASN A 41 21.86 -11.97 -36.32
N ASP A 42 20.56 -12.13 -36.62
CA ASP A 42 19.54 -12.97 -35.98
C ASP A 42 19.15 -12.76 -34.51
N VAL A 43 17.98 -12.13 -34.30
CA VAL A 43 16.83 -12.78 -33.62
C VAL A 43 15.52 -12.28 -34.28
N SER A 44 14.72 -13.25 -34.71
CA SER A 44 13.40 -13.11 -35.35
C SER A 44 12.32 -12.56 -34.41
N ALA A 45 11.59 -11.54 -34.86
CA ALA A 45 10.28 -11.12 -34.33
C ALA A 45 9.38 -10.60 -35.48
N PRO A 46 8.03 -10.68 -35.36
CA PRO A 46 7.15 -10.94 -36.49
C PRO A 46 6.75 -9.70 -37.31
N GLN A 47 6.35 -10.00 -38.55
CA GLN A 47 5.91 -9.10 -39.61
C GLN A 47 4.96 -7.97 -39.16
N SER A 48 5.36 -6.72 -39.42
CA SER A 48 4.41 -5.67 -39.83
C SER A 48 5.11 -4.63 -40.74
N CYS A 49 4.60 -4.53 -41.96
CA CYS A 49 4.80 -3.51 -43.01
C CYS A 49 6.18 -2.84 -43.16
N SER A 50 7.07 -3.50 -43.91
CA SER A 50 8.24 -2.88 -44.53
C SER A 50 7.88 -2.09 -45.78
N LEU A 51 8.19 -0.78 -45.80
CA LEU A 51 8.40 -0.04 -47.05
C LEU A 51 9.92 0.07 -47.27
N HIS A 52 10.44 -0.85 -48.09
CA HIS A 52 11.77 -0.74 -48.68
C HIS A 52 11.85 0.52 -49.55
N ALA A 53 12.72 1.48 -49.20
CA ALA A 53 13.26 2.46 -50.15
C ALA A 53 14.67 2.89 -49.72
N ASN A 54 15.57 2.95 -50.71
CA ASN A 54 17.02 3.18 -50.65
C ASN A 54 17.50 4.39 -49.80
N PRO A 55 18.77 4.40 -49.34
CA PRO A 55 19.29 5.25 -48.25
C PRO A 55 19.78 6.65 -48.67
N HIS A 56 19.33 7.21 -49.80
CA HIS A 56 19.78 8.53 -50.25
C HIS A 56 18.61 9.40 -50.70
N SER A 57 18.47 10.54 -50.00
CA SER A 57 17.53 11.66 -50.23
C SER A 57 16.07 11.44 -49.83
N VAL A 58 15.65 12.14 -48.76
CA VAL A 58 14.24 12.39 -48.46
C VAL A 58 14.07 13.91 -48.38
N SER A 59 13.55 14.51 -49.45
CA SER A 59 12.96 15.84 -49.45
C SER A 59 11.47 15.72 -49.09
N PRO A 60 10.85 16.69 -48.41
CA PRO A 60 9.47 16.58 -47.93
C PRO A 60 8.40 16.79 -49.03
N PHE A 61 8.79 16.83 -50.30
CA PHE A 61 7.87 17.08 -51.41
C PHE A 61 7.94 15.96 -52.48
N VAL A 62 6.96 15.03 -52.39
CA VAL A 62 6.38 14.16 -53.46
C VAL A 62 7.25 12.94 -53.87
N THR A 63 6.75 11.69 -54.01
CA THR A 63 5.87 11.15 -55.10
C THR A 63 5.22 9.79 -54.79
N ARG A 64 3.97 9.57 -55.26
CA ARG A 64 3.32 8.25 -55.47
C ARG A 64 3.54 7.76 -56.92
N ARG A 65 3.59 6.44 -57.16
CA ARG A 65 3.68 5.85 -58.52
C ARG A 65 2.31 5.84 -59.23
N LYS A 66 2.38 6.07 -60.55
CA LYS A 66 1.36 6.03 -61.62
C LYS A 66 0.07 5.22 -61.33
N SER A 67 -1.07 5.90 -61.34
CA SER A 67 -2.10 5.88 -62.41
C SER A 67 -3.36 6.59 -61.90
N GLN A 68 -3.92 7.51 -62.70
CA GLN A 68 -4.99 8.49 -62.38
C GLN A 68 -4.46 9.78 -61.72
N ILE A 69 -4.10 10.73 -62.59
CA ILE A 69 -3.88 12.13 -62.22
C ILE A 69 -5.24 12.81 -62.31
N ASN A 70 -5.80 13.23 -61.18
CA ASN A 70 -6.78 14.31 -61.17
C ASN A 70 -5.99 15.62 -61.40
N PRO A 71 -6.27 16.43 -62.44
CA PRO A 71 -5.54 17.67 -62.72
C PRO A 71 -5.58 18.71 -61.59
N ASP A 72 -6.44 18.54 -60.59
CA ASP A 72 -6.58 19.45 -59.43
C ASP A 72 -5.69 19.10 -58.22
N CYS A 73 -4.79 18.12 -58.33
CA CYS A 73 -3.92 17.75 -57.20
C CYS A 73 -2.72 18.72 -57.07
N GLY A 74 -2.80 19.66 -56.12
CA GLY A 74 -1.83 20.75 -55.85
C GLY A 74 -0.41 20.37 -55.39
N CYS A 75 0.08 19.17 -55.70
CA CYS A 75 1.41 18.68 -55.34
C CYS A 75 2.51 19.20 -56.30
N PHE A 76 3.70 19.53 -55.76
CA PHE A 76 4.86 19.90 -56.59
C PHE A 76 5.33 18.73 -57.47
N ARG A 77 5.57 18.97 -58.76
CA ARG A 77 6.29 18.01 -59.60
C ARG A 77 7.78 18.16 -59.33
N HIS A 78 8.55 17.09 -59.51
CA HIS A 78 10.00 17.14 -59.35
C HIS A 78 10.67 18.15 -60.29
N SER A 79 10.05 18.40 -61.46
CA SER A 79 10.45 19.44 -62.42
C SER A 79 10.33 20.86 -61.90
N ASP A 80 9.50 21.09 -60.86
CA ASP A 80 9.16 22.43 -60.37
C ASP A 80 10.08 22.87 -59.23
N LEU A 81 10.95 21.97 -58.75
CA LEU A 81 11.86 22.20 -57.61
C LEU A 81 13.22 22.73 -58.09
N VAL A 82 13.73 23.77 -57.44
CA VAL A 82 15.08 24.30 -57.67
C VAL A 82 16.03 23.65 -56.65
N ARG A 83 16.91 22.76 -57.11
CA ARG A 83 17.84 21.98 -56.24
C ARG A 83 17.08 21.20 -55.16
N ASP A 84 16.06 20.44 -55.58
CA ASP A 84 15.21 19.62 -54.71
C ASP A 84 14.43 20.39 -53.63
N ARG A 85 14.26 21.71 -53.79
CA ARG A 85 13.49 22.58 -52.88
C ARG A 85 12.59 23.54 -53.67
N PRO A 86 11.40 23.88 -53.16
CA PRO A 86 10.58 24.93 -53.77
C PRO A 86 11.30 26.28 -53.65
N SER A 87 11.16 27.14 -54.67
CA SER A 87 11.57 28.54 -54.55
C SER A 87 10.71 29.27 -53.51
N THR A 88 11.19 30.40 -53.01
CA THR A 88 10.47 31.20 -52.01
C THR A 88 9.05 31.59 -52.47
N ALA A 89 8.89 31.95 -53.74
CA ALA A 89 7.60 32.32 -54.32
C ALA A 89 6.64 31.11 -54.41
N GLN A 90 7.15 29.97 -54.87
CA GLN A 90 6.40 28.72 -54.95
C GLN A 90 6.00 28.19 -53.56
N PHE A 91 6.91 28.26 -52.59
CA PHE A 91 6.64 27.88 -51.20
C PHE A 91 5.56 28.77 -50.59
N ARG A 92 5.63 30.08 -50.83
CA ARG A 92 4.59 31.03 -50.39
C ARG A 92 3.24 30.61 -50.94
N GLU A 93 3.08 30.51 -52.25
CA GLU A 93 1.78 30.19 -52.90
C GLU A 93 1.14 28.89 -52.36
N LYS A 94 1.95 27.84 -52.15
CA LYS A 94 1.42 26.51 -51.77
C LYS A 94 1.34 26.25 -50.27
N LEU A 95 1.91 27.11 -49.42
CA LEU A 95 1.91 26.92 -47.97
C LEU A 95 0.49 26.86 -47.36
N PRO A 96 -0.46 27.75 -47.69
CA PRO A 96 -1.82 27.68 -47.16
C PRO A 96 -2.56 26.41 -47.60
N TRP A 97 -2.37 25.99 -48.85
CA TRP A 97 -2.92 24.73 -49.35
C TRP A 97 -2.34 23.53 -48.59
N PHE A 98 -1.04 23.51 -48.36
CA PHE A 98 -0.36 22.43 -47.64
C PHE A 98 -0.83 22.33 -46.18
N LEU A 99 -1.00 23.45 -45.49
CA LEU A 99 -1.51 23.49 -44.12
C LEU A 99 -3.00 23.13 -44.02
N ASN A 100 -3.77 23.23 -45.11
CA ASN A 100 -5.18 22.81 -45.14
C ASN A 100 -5.39 21.38 -45.67
N ALA A 101 -4.33 20.73 -46.17
CA ALA A 101 -4.43 19.39 -46.75
C ALA A 101 -4.52 18.30 -45.66
N LEU A 102 -5.63 17.54 -45.66
CA LEU A 102 -5.83 16.38 -44.80
C LEU A 102 -5.05 15.16 -45.32
N PRO A 103 -4.47 14.33 -44.43
CA PRO A 103 -3.83 13.09 -44.84
C PRO A 103 -4.85 12.12 -45.44
N SER A 104 -4.51 11.51 -46.58
CA SER A 104 -5.35 10.52 -47.26
C SER A 104 -4.55 9.25 -47.54
N ALA A 105 -5.24 8.16 -47.91
CA ALA A 105 -4.58 6.93 -48.36
C ALA A 105 -3.61 7.20 -49.53
N ASP A 106 -3.87 8.25 -50.31
CA ASP A 106 -3.08 8.67 -51.46
C ASP A 106 -1.92 9.62 -51.11
N CYS A 107 -2.07 10.39 -50.03
CA CYS A 107 -1.06 11.28 -49.50
C CYS A 107 -0.96 11.10 -47.98
N ALA A 108 -0.04 10.21 -47.55
CA ALA A 108 0.13 9.86 -46.15
C ALA A 108 0.59 11.04 -45.25
N LYS A 109 1.04 12.16 -45.84
CA LYS A 109 1.49 13.36 -45.12
C LYS A 109 0.66 14.58 -45.55
N GLY A 110 -0.51 14.74 -44.94
CA GLY A 110 -1.27 16.00 -44.98
C GLY A 110 -0.66 17.01 -44.03
N GLY A 111 -0.34 18.22 -44.51
CA GLY A 111 0.27 19.26 -43.69
C GLY A 111 -0.64 19.73 -42.55
N HIS A 112 -1.96 19.52 -42.68
CA HIS A 112 -2.95 19.93 -41.69
C HIS A 112 -2.78 19.24 -40.33
N GLY A 113 -2.53 17.93 -40.31
CA GLY A 113 -2.39 17.20 -39.05
C GLY A 113 -1.05 17.45 -38.35
N ALA A 114 0.01 17.72 -39.11
CA ALA A 114 1.38 17.72 -38.61
C ALA A 114 1.98 19.11 -38.36
N TYR A 115 1.55 20.15 -39.09
CA TYR A 115 2.24 21.45 -39.15
C TYR A 115 1.34 22.68 -39.00
N THR A 116 0.01 22.56 -38.96
CA THR A 116 -0.91 23.71 -38.81
C THR A 116 -0.61 24.55 -37.57
N ASN A 117 -0.27 23.89 -36.47
CA ASN A 117 0.07 24.56 -35.21
C ASN A 117 1.57 24.92 -35.11
N SER A 118 2.37 24.59 -36.12
CA SER A 118 3.83 24.75 -36.11
C SER A 118 4.31 26.05 -36.77
N VAL A 119 3.42 26.80 -37.41
CA VAL A 119 3.73 28.06 -38.10
C VAL A 119 2.68 29.10 -37.73
N ASP A 120 3.11 30.26 -37.22
CA ASP A 120 2.19 31.37 -36.99
C ASP A 120 1.93 32.13 -38.29
N LEU A 121 0.70 32.05 -38.78
CA LEU A 121 0.25 32.72 -39.99
C LEU A 121 -0.20 34.17 -39.75
N LYS A 122 -0.21 34.66 -38.50
CA LYS A 122 -0.47 36.07 -38.19
C LYS A 122 0.61 36.94 -38.81
N GLY A 123 0.28 37.66 -39.89
CA GLY A 123 1.24 38.46 -40.68
C GLY A 123 1.69 37.82 -42.00
N TYR A 124 1.12 36.69 -42.40
CA TYR A 124 1.44 36.07 -43.70
C TYR A 124 1.17 37.00 -44.91
N GLU A 125 0.21 37.93 -44.79
CA GLU A 125 -0.09 38.97 -45.79
C GLU A 125 1.11 39.91 -46.02
N THR A 126 1.85 40.27 -44.97
CA THR A 126 3.06 41.10 -45.06
C THR A 126 4.29 40.29 -45.48
N GLY A 127 4.14 38.97 -45.65
CA GLY A 127 5.19 38.04 -46.05
C GLY A 127 6.09 37.57 -44.90
N VAL A 128 5.86 38.00 -43.66
CA VAL A 128 6.73 37.65 -42.53
C VAL A 128 6.03 36.62 -41.63
N ILE A 129 6.69 35.49 -41.41
CA ILE A 129 6.28 34.48 -40.42
C ILE A 129 6.88 34.88 -39.08
N GLN A 130 6.04 35.12 -38.07
CA GLN A 130 6.48 35.63 -36.77
C GLN A 130 7.17 34.56 -35.90
N ALA A 131 6.65 33.33 -35.95
CA ALA A 131 7.19 32.20 -35.22
C ALA A 131 7.00 30.92 -36.02
N SER A 132 7.98 30.01 -35.90
CA SER A 132 7.87 28.66 -36.46
C SER A 132 8.57 27.67 -35.55
N GLU A 133 7.98 26.49 -35.39
CA GLU A 133 8.62 25.34 -34.77
C GLU A 133 8.88 24.23 -35.81
N PHE A 134 9.97 23.51 -35.62
CA PHE A 134 10.25 22.30 -36.39
C PHE A 134 10.80 21.20 -35.49
N ARG A 135 10.53 19.95 -35.86
CA ARG A 135 10.94 18.78 -35.09
C ARG A 135 12.31 18.30 -35.52
N THR A 136 13.12 17.95 -34.53
CA THR A 136 14.42 17.30 -34.68
C THR A 136 14.46 16.05 -33.80
N TYR A 137 15.43 15.19 -34.05
CA TYR A 137 15.57 13.91 -33.35
C TYR A 137 16.97 13.81 -32.77
N HIS A 138 17.05 13.29 -31.55
CA HIS A 138 18.29 12.82 -30.96
C HIS A 138 18.57 11.38 -31.37
N THR A 139 19.81 10.94 -31.21
CA THR A 139 20.09 9.51 -31.10
C THR A 139 19.32 8.93 -29.91
N PRO A 140 18.98 7.63 -29.91
CA PRO A 140 18.32 7.00 -28.77
C PRO A 140 19.05 7.33 -27.45
N LEU A 141 18.31 7.85 -26.47
CA LEU A 141 18.83 8.29 -25.17
C LEU A 141 18.37 7.29 -24.10
N ASN A 142 19.32 6.55 -23.52
CA ASN A 142 18.99 5.46 -22.60
C ASN A 142 19.42 5.75 -21.16
N THR A 143 20.42 6.63 -20.96
CA THR A 143 20.92 6.97 -19.62
C THR A 143 20.66 8.43 -19.26
N GLN A 144 20.59 8.74 -17.96
CA GLN A 144 20.48 10.13 -17.47
C GLN A 144 21.59 11.04 -18.04
N GLY A 145 22.81 10.51 -18.19
CA GLY A 145 23.92 11.22 -18.82
C GLY A 145 23.63 11.61 -20.27
N ASP A 146 23.02 10.72 -21.04
CA ASP A 146 22.64 10.98 -22.44
C ASP A 146 21.59 12.10 -22.54
N TYR A 147 20.61 12.12 -21.63
CA TYR A 147 19.60 13.19 -21.58
C TYR A 147 20.21 14.55 -21.21
N VAL A 148 21.10 14.61 -20.22
CA VAL A 148 21.78 15.86 -19.83
C VAL A 148 22.72 16.35 -20.94
N ASN A 149 23.47 15.43 -21.57
CA ASN A 149 24.40 15.78 -22.65
C ASN A 149 23.67 16.22 -23.92
N SER A 150 22.55 15.57 -24.28
CA SER A 150 21.72 15.97 -25.42
C SER A 150 21.06 17.34 -25.21
N LEU A 151 20.66 17.67 -23.98
CA LEU A 151 20.19 19.01 -23.61
C LEU A 151 21.30 20.06 -23.79
N ARG A 152 22.51 19.80 -23.28
CA ARG A 152 23.67 20.69 -23.48
C ARG A 152 23.96 20.90 -24.96
N ALA A 153 24.02 19.81 -25.74
CA ALA A 153 24.29 19.87 -27.16
C ALA A 153 23.21 20.65 -27.94
N ALA A 154 21.93 20.52 -27.58
CA ALA A 154 20.85 21.27 -28.21
C ALA A 154 20.90 22.77 -27.85
N ARG A 155 21.26 23.13 -26.62
CA ARG A 155 21.48 24.54 -26.20
C ARG A 155 22.68 25.15 -26.92
N GLU A 156 23.76 24.40 -27.04
CA GLU A 156 24.95 24.83 -27.79
C GLU A 156 24.63 25.03 -29.27
N PHE A 157 23.91 24.09 -29.89
CA PHE A 157 23.50 24.21 -31.29
C PHE A 157 22.55 25.39 -31.54
N SER A 158 21.50 25.51 -30.72
CA SER A 158 20.51 26.59 -30.84
C SER A 158 21.12 27.97 -30.61
N SER A 159 21.96 28.14 -29.59
CA SER A 159 22.69 29.41 -29.36
C SER A 159 23.63 29.74 -30.51
N ARG A 160 24.34 28.75 -31.06
CA ARG A 160 25.18 28.94 -32.25
C ARG A 160 24.36 29.36 -33.47
N MET A 161 23.23 28.71 -33.74
CA MET A 161 22.36 29.06 -34.86
C MET A 161 21.69 30.42 -34.67
N SER A 162 21.25 30.72 -33.45
CA SER A 162 20.67 32.00 -33.07
C SER A 162 21.64 33.15 -33.38
N ASN A 163 22.90 32.98 -33.00
CA ASN A 163 23.97 33.94 -33.28
C ASN A 163 24.28 34.12 -34.78
N LEU A 164 24.22 33.03 -35.56
CA LEU A 164 24.50 33.04 -37.01
C LEU A 164 23.36 33.66 -37.83
N LEU A 165 22.12 33.31 -37.51
CA LEU A 165 20.94 33.74 -38.24
C LEU A 165 20.38 35.07 -37.72
N LYS A 166 20.87 35.54 -36.57
CA LYS A 166 20.34 36.72 -35.86
C LYS A 166 18.84 36.58 -35.54
N ILE A 167 18.36 35.37 -35.32
CA ILE A 167 16.98 35.06 -34.94
C ILE A 167 17.05 34.31 -33.63
N GLU A 168 16.22 34.66 -32.65
CA GLU A 168 16.16 33.93 -31.39
C GLU A 168 15.64 32.51 -31.64
N ILE A 169 16.51 31.52 -31.41
CA ILE A 169 16.23 30.09 -31.55
C ILE A 169 16.49 29.45 -30.21
N PHE A 170 15.50 28.71 -29.70
CA PHE A 170 15.64 27.93 -28.47
C PHE A 170 15.16 26.50 -28.67
N PRO A 171 15.78 25.53 -27.96
CA PRO A 171 15.39 24.13 -28.05
C PRO A 171 14.37 23.80 -26.96
N TYR A 172 13.29 23.13 -27.35
CA TYR A 172 12.23 22.68 -26.47
C TYR A 172 12.03 21.17 -26.57
N SER A 173 11.95 20.50 -25.43
CA SER A 173 11.52 19.12 -25.35
C SER A 173 10.84 18.93 -24.00
N VAL A 174 9.79 18.10 -23.97
CA VAL A 174 9.13 17.73 -22.71
C VAL A 174 10.16 17.13 -21.75
N PHE A 175 11.16 16.40 -22.27
CA PHE A 175 12.23 15.82 -21.46
C PHE A 175 13.20 16.86 -20.89
N TYR A 176 13.46 17.97 -21.60
CA TYR A 176 14.44 18.98 -21.17
C TYR A 176 14.07 19.66 -19.87
N ILE A 177 12.76 19.87 -19.64
CA ILE A 177 12.24 20.44 -18.40
C ILE A 177 12.64 19.57 -17.20
N PHE A 178 12.63 18.25 -17.34
CA PHE A 178 13.00 17.33 -16.26
C PHE A 178 14.51 17.23 -16.02
N PHE A 179 15.33 17.44 -17.05
CA PHE A 179 16.79 17.27 -16.94
C PHE A 179 17.57 18.58 -16.71
N GLU A 180 16.93 19.74 -16.85
CA GLU A 180 17.55 21.04 -16.63
C GLU A 180 18.10 21.22 -15.21
N GLN A 181 17.41 20.71 -14.20
CA GLN A 181 17.85 20.72 -12.80
C GLN A 181 19.23 20.07 -12.57
N TYR A 182 19.61 19.07 -13.38
CA TYR A 182 20.88 18.36 -13.22
C TYR A 182 22.09 19.15 -13.70
N LEU A 183 21.90 20.26 -14.42
CA LEU A 183 23.01 21.10 -14.86
C LEU A 183 23.68 21.83 -13.69
N ASN A 184 22.90 22.21 -12.68
CA ASN A 184 23.36 23.02 -11.55
C ASN A 184 23.36 22.25 -10.21
N ILE A 185 23.02 20.95 -10.24
CA ILE A 185 22.78 20.15 -9.03
C ILE A 185 23.99 20.10 -8.08
N TRP A 186 25.21 20.04 -8.63
CA TRP A 186 26.45 20.01 -7.82
C TRP A 186 26.67 21.30 -7.03
N ASN A 187 26.46 22.45 -7.66
CA ASN A 187 26.62 23.74 -6.99
C ASN A 187 25.56 23.94 -5.91
N VAL A 188 24.32 23.52 -6.20
CA VAL A 188 23.22 23.55 -5.24
C VAL A 188 23.49 22.61 -4.05
N ALA A 189 23.97 21.40 -4.32
CA ALA A 189 24.33 20.43 -3.28
C ALA A 189 25.43 20.95 -2.34
N LEU A 190 26.53 21.46 -2.90
CA LEU A 190 27.66 21.95 -2.12
C LEU A 190 27.27 23.17 -1.26
N THR A 191 26.50 24.10 -1.83
CA THR A 191 26.04 25.30 -1.12
C THR A 191 25.12 24.92 0.04
N ASN A 192 24.15 24.03 -0.19
CA ASN A 192 23.23 23.60 0.86
C ASN A 192 23.93 22.79 1.96
N LEU A 193 24.89 21.93 1.58
CA LEU A 193 25.68 21.15 2.54
C LEU A 193 26.52 22.06 3.44
N ALA A 194 27.17 23.08 2.87
CA ALA A 194 27.95 24.05 3.62
C ALA A 194 27.08 24.86 4.60
N ILE A 195 25.90 25.32 4.17
CA ILE A 195 24.94 26.03 5.02
C ILE A 195 24.49 25.14 6.19
N ALA A 196 24.15 23.87 5.92
CA ALA A 196 23.70 22.93 6.94
C ALA A 196 24.79 22.65 7.99
N ILE A 197 26.04 22.41 7.56
CA ILE A 197 27.18 22.21 8.46
C ILE A 197 27.43 23.47 9.30
N GLY A 198 27.36 24.66 8.69
CA GLY A 198 27.49 25.93 9.41
C GLY A 198 26.41 26.13 10.47
N ALA A 199 25.16 25.81 10.15
CA ALA A 199 24.05 25.87 11.10
C ALA A 199 24.26 24.91 12.28
N ILE A 200 24.69 23.67 12.02
CA ILE A 200 24.99 22.69 13.07
C ILE A 200 26.16 23.13 13.93
N PHE A 201 27.21 23.72 13.34
CA PHE A 201 28.32 24.28 14.12
C PHE A 201 27.82 25.33 15.12
N VAL A 202 26.95 26.25 14.70
CA VAL A 202 26.37 27.29 15.57
C VAL A 202 25.53 26.66 16.69
N VAL A 203 24.67 25.69 16.38
CA VAL A 203 23.84 25.01 17.38
C VAL A 203 24.69 24.22 18.37
N CYS A 204 25.68 23.46 17.88
CA CYS A 204 26.61 22.73 18.75
C CYS A 204 27.45 23.69 19.61
N LEU A 205 27.83 24.87 19.09
CA LEU A 205 28.54 25.89 19.86
C LEU A 205 27.68 26.42 21.00
N LEU A 206 26.40 26.68 20.76
CA LEU A 206 25.45 27.14 21.77
C LEU A 206 25.20 26.09 22.86
N ILE A 207 25.01 24.83 22.47
CA ILE A 207 24.73 23.74 23.42
C ILE A 207 25.97 23.41 24.25
N THR A 208 27.14 23.39 23.61
CA THR A 208 28.37 22.85 24.21
C THR A 208 29.24 23.93 24.86
N SER A 209 29.00 25.21 24.53
CA SER A 209 29.75 26.38 25.02
C SER A 209 31.28 26.28 24.84
N SER A 210 31.74 25.46 23.89
CA SER A 210 33.16 25.19 23.64
C SER A 210 33.41 25.01 22.15
N ALA A 211 34.08 25.99 21.53
CA ALA A 211 34.38 25.99 20.10
C ALA A 211 35.22 24.77 19.66
N TRP A 212 36.12 24.30 20.52
CA TRP A 212 36.95 23.13 20.23
C TRP A 212 36.13 21.84 20.14
N SER A 213 35.18 21.64 21.07
CA SER A 213 34.33 20.45 21.01
C SER A 213 33.36 20.49 19.82
N SER A 214 32.80 21.66 19.52
CA SER A 214 31.92 21.84 18.37
C SER A 214 32.67 21.62 17.05
N ALA A 215 33.93 22.05 16.95
CA ALA A 215 34.77 21.80 15.78
C ALA A 215 35.07 20.29 15.59
N ILE A 216 35.30 19.55 16.68
CA ILE A 216 35.50 18.09 16.62
C ILE A 216 34.24 17.38 16.13
N ILE A 217 33.05 17.76 16.64
CA ILE A 217 31.78 17.17 16.19
C ILE A 217 31.57 17.44 14.69
N VAL A 218 31.84 18.66 14.23
CA VAL A 218 31.72 19.01 12.81
C VAL A 218 32.73 18.24 11.95
N LEU A 219 33.97 18.06 12.42
CA LEU A 219 34.95 17.23 11.71
C LEU A 219 34.44 15.79 11.54
N VAL A 220 33.85 15.21 12.58
CA VAL A 220 33.26 13.86 12.53
C VAL A 220 32.09 13.81 11.54
N LEU A 221 31.24 14.83 11.51
CA LEU A 221 30.15 14.92 10.52
C LEU A 221 30.65 15.01 9.08
N VAL A 222 31.73 15.75 8.83
CA VAL A 222 32.35 15.84 7.51
C VAL A 222 32.92 14.49 7.08
N MET A 223 33.52 13.73 8.01
CA MET A 223 34.00 12.37 7.73
C MET A 223 32.83 11.42 7.38
N ILE A 224 31.75 11.43 8.16
CA ILE A 224 30.53 10.63 7.87
C ILE A 224 29.96 10.97 6.49
N LEU A 225 29.94 12.26 6.11
CA LEU A 225 29.45 12.68 4.80
C LEU A 225 30.36 12.23 3.65
N ALA A 226 31.67 12.30 3.83
CA ALA A 226 32.62 11.80 2.85
C ALA A 226 32.45 10.28 2.63
N ASP A 227 32.28 9.53 3.72
CA ASP A 227 32.03 8.09 3.65
C ASP A 227 30.69 7.77 2.99
N LEU A 228 29.63 8.53 3.28
CA LEU A 228 28.31 8.34 2.65
C LEU A 228 28.36 8.64 1.14
N MET A 229 29.08 9.69 0.72
CA MET A 229 29.34 9.95 -0.70
C MET A 229 30.16 8.82 -1.35
N GLY A 230 31.12 8.23 -0.64
CA GLY A 230 31.86 7.05 -1.08
C GLY A 230 30.95 5.84 -1.28
N VAL A 231 30.04 5.58 -0.34
CA VAL A 231 29.06 4.48 -0.46
C VAL A 231 28.09 4.72 -1.62
N MET A 232 27.66 5.96 -1.87
CA MET A 232 26.82 6.28 -3.03
C MET A 232 27.49 5.88 -4.35
N VAL A 233 28.81 6.07 -4.47
CA VAL A 233 29.56 5.64 -5.67
C VAL A 233 29.62 4.12 -5.77
N VAL A 234 29.88 3.42 -4.65
CA VAL A 234 29.97 1.94 -4.62
C VAL A 234 28.63 1.29 -4.96
N LEU A 235 27.52 1.85 -4.46
CA LEU A 235 26.17 1.34 -4.70
C LEU A 235 25.56 1.83 -6.03
N GLY A 236 26.28 2.64 -6.81
CA GLY A 236 25.80 3.16 -8.09
C GLY A 236 24.64 4.16 -7.98
N ILE A 237 24.51 4.82 -6.83
CA ILE A 237 23.45 5.80 -6.55
C ILE A 237 23.82 7.12 -7.21
N GLN A 238 22.97 7.59 -8.14
CA GLN A 238 23.23 8.80 -8.90
C GLN A 238 22.90 10.06 -8.09
N LEU A 239 23.68 11.13 -8.30
CA LEU A 239 23.42 12.42 -7.66
C LEU A 239 22.22 13.11 -8.34
N ASN A 240 21.06 13.04 -7.69
CA ASN A 240 19.81 13.69 -8.07
C ASN A 240 19.26 14.57 -6.93
N ALA A 241 18.17 15.30 -7.19
CA ALA A 241 17.56 16.18 -6.19
C ALA A 241 17.17 15.43 -4.90
N VAL A 242 16.69 14.19 -5.02
CA VAL A 242 16.30 13.34 -3.89
C VAL A 242 17.52 12.96 -3.04
N SER A 243 18.61 12.52 -3.66
CA SER A 243 19.86 12.17 -2.99
C SER A 243 20.51 13.37 -2.31
N VAL A 244 20.39 14.57 -2.86
CA VAL A 244 20.88 15.81 -2.23
C VAL A 244 20.08 16.13 -0.97
N VAL A 245 18.75 16.02 -1.03
CA VAL A 245 17.89 16.16 0.17
C VAL A 245 18.27 15.11 1.20
N ASN A 246 18.47 13.86 0.80
CA ASN A 246 18.86 12.78 1.70
C ASN A 246 20.25 13.03 2.32
N LEU A 247 21.22 13.57 1.57
CA LEU A 247 22.53 13.96 2.10
C LEU A 247 22.41 15.06 3.17
N ILE A 248 21.56 16.06 2.95
CA ILE A 248 21.32 17.16 3.90
C ILE A 248 20.64 16.63 5.17
N MET A 249 19.59 15.81 5.01
CA MET A 249 18.91 15.16 6.13
C MET A 249 19.85 14.25 6.92
N SER A 250 20.77 13.58 6.22
CA SER A 250 21.76 12.70 6.85
C SER A 250 22.64 13.43 7.87
N ILE A 251 22.97 14.71 7.68
CA ILE A 251 23.76 15.48 8.65
C ILE A 251 22.99 15.64 9.97
N GLY A 252 21.70 15.96 9.88
CA GLY A 252 20.82 16.12 11.04
C GLY A 252 20.61 14.81 11.79
N ILE A 253 20.49 13.69 11.06
CA ILE A 253 20.36 12.36 11.66
C ILE A 253 21.70 11.90 12.27
N ALA A 254 22.83 12.24 11.64
CA ALA A 254 24.17 11.83 12.07
C ALA A 254 24.63 12.54 13.35
N VAL A 255 24.30 13.84 13.50
CA VAL A 255 24.79 14.63 14.65
C VAL A 255 24.30 14.08 15.99
N GLU A 256 23.14 13.44 16.00
CA GLU A 256 22.58 12.78 17.19
C GLU A 256 23.53 11.70 17.75
N PHE A 257 24.21 10.93 16.90
CA PHE A 257 25.13 9.88 17.36
C PHE A 257 26.35 10.45 18.10
N CYS A 258 26.80 11.65 17.72
CA CYS A 258 28.04 12.24 18.27
C CYS A 258 27.77 13.28 19.38
N VAL A 259 26.70 14.08 19.27
CA VAL A 259 26.46 15.21 20.17
C VAL A 259 26.09 14.77 21.59
N HIS A 260 25.27 13.71 21.74
CA HIS A 260 24.86 13.22 23.05
C HIS A 260 26.05 12.65 23.85
N ILE A 261 26.93 11.89 23.18
CA ILE A 261 28.14 11.34 23.78
C ILE A 261 29.14 12.45 24.12
N SER A 262 29.34 13.40 23.20
CA SER A 262 30.26 14.53 23.40
C SER A 262 29.81 15.45 24.54
N HIS A 263 28.50 15.72 24.64
CA HIS A 263 27.94 16.52 25.72
C HIS A 263 28.08 15.81 27.07
N ALA A 264 27.79 14.50 27.14
CA ALA A 264 27.98 13.72 28.37
C ALA A 264 29.46 13.62 28.78
N PHE A 265 30.39 13.58 27.82
CA PHE A 265 31.82 13.66 28.09
C PHE A 265 32.24 15.01 28.68
N LEU A 266 31.60 16.10 28.29
CA LEU A 266 31.88 17.44 28.81
C LEU A 266 31.27 17.71 30.17
N MET A 267 30.10 17.14 30.44
CA MET A 267 29.43 17.21 31.74
C MET A 267 30.06 16.28 32.79
N SER A 268 30.85 15.28 32.37
CA SER A 268 31.50 14.35 33.30
C SER A 268 32.80 14.91 33.87
N ASN A 269 33.02 14.67 35.16
CA ASN A 269 34.21 15.08 35.90
C ASN A 269 35.19 13.91 36.03
N GLY A 270 36.50 14.19 36.00
CA GLY A 270 37.57 13.19 36.17
C GLY A 270 38.60 13.19 35.04
N ASN A 271 39.43 12.16 34.99
CA ASN A 271 40.42 11.98 33.92
C ASN A 271 39.75 11.60 32.59
N ARG A 272 40.45 11.77 31.45
CA ARG A 272 39.88 11.53 30.10
C ARG A 272 39.19 10.16 29.97
N GLU A 273 39.83 9.11 30.49
CA GLU A 273 39.29 7.75 30.48
C GLU A 273 38.02 7.63 31.35
N GLN A 274 38.03 8.19 32.57
CA GLN A 274 36.88 8.18 33.47
C GLN A 274 35.69 8.96 32.90
N ARG A 275 35.97 10.11 32.29
CA ARG A 275 34.96 10.95 31.65
C ARG A 275 34.30 10.26 30.47
N ALA A 276 35.09 9.54 29.68
CA ALA A 276 34.60 8.84 28.51
C ALA A 276 33.85 7.56 28.88
N ARG A 277 34.31 6.83 29.90
CA ARG A 277 33.55 5.74 30.53
C ARG A 277 32.20 6.26 31.05
N LYS A 278 32.19 7.38 31.78
CA LYS A 278 30.95 7.93 32.34
C LYS A 278 29.99 8.43 31.26
N ALA A 279 30.51 8.99 30.17
CA ALA A 279 29.70 9.40 29.02
C ALA A 279 29.02 8.20 28.35
N LEU A 280 29.73 7.08 28.23
CA LEU A 280 29.17 5.85 27.64
C LEU A 280 28.20 5.14 28.59
N GLU A 281 28.47 5.10 29.90
CA GLU A 281 27.54 4.55 30.89
C GLU A 281 26.21 5.31 30.92
N THR A 282 26.25 6.63 30.71
CA THR A 282 25.06 7.47 30.79
C THR A 282 24.30 7.57 29.46
N MET A 283 25.02 7.68 28.34
CA MET A 283 24.41 7.90 27.02
C MET A 283 24.55 6.73 26.05
N GLY A 284 25.45 5.78 26.28
CA GLY A 284 25.73 4.69 25.34
C GLY A 284 24.52 3.81 25.04
N ALA A 285 23.75 3.44 26.07
CA ALA A 285 22.51 2.66 25.91
C ALA A 285 21.43 3.46 25.15
N SER A 286 21.34 4.77 25.40
CA SER A 286 20.40 5.66 24.70
C SER A 286 20.78 5.83 23.22
N VAL A 287 22.06 5.96 22.91
CA VAL A 287 22.54 6.07 21.51
C VAL A 287 22.43 4.73 20.78
N PHE A 288 22.71 3.60 21.43
CA PHE A 288 22.59 2.27 20.83
C PHE A 288 21.12 1.86 20.63
N SER A 289 20.34 1.76 21.71
CA SER A 289 18.96 1.28 21.64
C SER A 289 18.02 2.38 21.16
N GLY A 290 18.12 3.57 21.74
CA GLY A 290 17.19 4.67 21.48
C GLY A 290 17.38 5.35 20.12
N ILE A 291 18.62 5.54 19.66
CA ILE A 291 18.91 6.24 18.40
C ILE A 291 19.24 5.26 17.27
N THR A 292 20.14 4.29 17.51
CA THR A 292 20.61 3.40 16.44
C THR A 292 19.59 2.32 16.10
N LEU A 293 19.10 1.57 17.09
CA LEU A 293 18.18 0.45 16.84
C LEU A 293 16.82 0.94 16.33
N THR A 294 16.27 2.02 16.89
CA THR A 294 15.00 2.60 16.41
C THR A 294 15.11 3.10 14.97
N LYS A 295 16.21 3.78 14.61
CA LYS A 295 16.46 4.22 13.23
C LYS A 295 16.72 3.03 12.31
N LEU A 296 17.44 2.00 12.77
CA LEU A 296 17.67 0.79 11.99
C LEU A 296 16.35 0.08 11.68
N VAL A 297 15.49 -0.13 12.68
CA VAL A 297 14.16 -0.74 12.49
C VAL A 297 13.32 0.11 11.54
N GLY A 298 13.26 1.43 11.75
CA GLY A 298 12.52 2.34 10.89
C GLY A 298 13.03 2.36 9.44
N VAL A 299 14.34 2.32 9.24
CA VAL A 299 14.95 2.25 7.91
C VAL A 299 14.75 0.87 7.29
N MET A 300 14.79 -0.23 8.06
CA MET A 300 14.58 -1.59 7.54
C MET A 300 13.19 -1.76 6.92
N VAL A 301 12.17 -1.08 7.43
CA VAL A 301 10.83 -1.07 6.81
C VAL A 301 10.89 -0.53 5.36
N LEU A 302 11.79 0.41 5.06
CA LEU A 302 11.94 0.97 3.71
C LEU A 302 12.49 -0.04 2.70
N CYS A 303 13.08 -1.16 3.13
CA CYS A 303 13.50 -2.25 2.24
C CYS A 303 12.31 -2.89 1.52
N PHE A 304 11.13 -2.92 2.16
CA PHE A 304 9.91 -3.51 1.63
C PHE A 304 9.07 -2.52 0.80
N ALA A 305 9.54 -1.28 0.64
CA ALA A 305 8.85 -0.29 -0.16
C ALA A 305 8.76 -0.72 -1.64
N ARG A 306 7.58 -0.66 -2.24
CA ARG A 306 7.38 -1.02 -3.66
C ARG A 306 8.05 -0.07 -4.64
N SER A 307 8.36 1.16 -4.21
CA SER A 307 9.00 2.16 -5.07
C SER A 307 10.51 2.00 -5.03
N GLU A 308 11.11 1.81 -6.20
CA GLU A 308 12.57 1.78 -6.36
C GLU A 308 13.25 3.05 -5.82
N ILE A 309 12.55 4.19 -5.83
CA ILE A 309 13.08 5.44 -5.27
C ILE A 309 13.32 5.28 -3.76
N PHE A 310 12.38 4.70 -3.03
CA PHE A 310 12.52 4.49 -1.59
C PHE A 310 13.56 3.42 -1.27
N VAL A 311 13.61 2.33 -2.04
CA VAL A 311 14.58 1.25 -1.79
C VAL A 311 16.02 1.71 -2.08
N VAL A 312 16.25 2.35 -3.23
CA VAL A 312 17.61 2.74 -3.66
C VAL A 312 18.07 4.03 -2.98
N TYR A 313 17.26 5.09 -2.96
CA TYR A 313 17.71 6.39 -2.46
C TYR A 313 17.48 6.60 -0.96
N TYR A 314 16.51 5.92 -0.35
CA TYR A 314 16.21 6.11 1.08
C TYR A 314 16.71 4.94 1.92
N PHE A 315 16.34 3.69 1.61
CA PHE A 315 16.76 2.52 2.38
C PHE A 315 18.29 2.33 2.33
N GLN A 316 18.88 2.19 1.13
CA GLN A 316 20.33 1.94 1.02
C GLN A 316 21.17 3.09 1.60
N MET A 317 20.80 4.35 1.31
CA MET A 317 21.54 5.51 1.84
C MET A 317 21.40 5.66 3.36
N TYR A 318 20.19 5.53 3.92
CA TYR A 318 20.00 5.66 5.37
C TYR A 318 20.49 4.45 6.15
N LEU A 319 20.47 3.25 5.56
CA LEU A 319 21.10 2.08 6.19
C LEU A 319 22.61 2.28 6.31
N ALA A 320 23.26 2.75 5.24
CA ALA A 320 24.67 3.11 5.26
C ALA A 320 24.94 4.21 6.30
N LEU A 321 24.11 5.25 6.36
CA LEU A 321 24.22 6.32 7.35
C LEU A 321 24.13 5.80 8.79
N VAL A 322 23.16 4.96 9.11
CA VAL A 322 22.97 4.45 10.48
C VAL A 322 24.19 3.62 10.90
N ILE A 323 24.71 2.78 10.02
CA ILE A 323 25.90 1.96 10.30
C ILE A 323 27.15 2.84 10.46
N ILE A 324 27.41 3.74 9.51
CA ILE A 324 28.58 4.62 9.52
C ILE A 324 28.50 5.60 10.69
N GLY A 325 27.34 6.20 10.95
CA GLY A 325 27.10 7.14 12.04
C GLY A 325 27.22 6.48 13.41
N PHE A 326 26.70 5.25 13.55
CA PHE A 326 26.90 4.44 14.74
C PHE A 326 28.36 4.09 14.98
N LEU A 327 29.06 3.64 13.94
CA LEU A 327 30.49 3.35 14.02
C LEU A 327 31.29 4.60 14.41
N HIS A 328 31.06 5.75 13.77
CA HIS A 328 31.72 7.00 14.14
C HIS A 328 31.34 7.48 15.56
N GLY A 329 30.13 7.20 16.02
CA GLY A 329 29.67 7.50 17.37
C GLY A 329 30.27 6.59 18.45
N LEU A 330 30.54 5.31 18.14
CA LEU A 330 31.01 4.30 19.10
C LEU A 330 32.49 3.90 18.98
N VAL A 331 33.16 4.15 17.86
CA VAL A 331 34.58 3.76 17.65
C VAL A 331 35.52 4.49 18.63
N PHE A 332 35.00 5.42 19.43
CA PHE A 332 35.61 5.88 20.67
C PHE A 332 34.90 5.34 21.93
N LEU A 333 35.10 4.03 22.25
CA LEU A 333 35.17 3.37 23.60
C LEU A 333 34.21 2.17 23.93
N PRO A 334 34.60 1.29 24.90
CA PRO A 334 34.09 -0.09 25.07
C PRO A 334 32.93 -0.27 26.08
N LYS A 335 32.15 -1.37 25.95
CA LYS A 335 30.94 -1.73 26.73
C LYS A 335 31.12 -1.75 28.27
N GLY A 336 30.07 -1.38 29.01
CA GLY A 336 30.05 -1.25 30.48
C GLY A 336 29.72 -2.55 31.26
N PRO A 337 30.22 -2.74 32.50
CA PRO A 337 30.23 -4.01 33.24
C PRO A 337 29.10 -4.22 34.29
N SER A 338 27.91 -3.60 34.17
CA SER A 338 26.89 -3.61 35.24
C SER A 338 25.50 -4.11 34.82
N VAL A 339 25.42 -4.93 33.78
CA VAL A 339 24.20 -5.64 33.36
C VAL A 339 24.53 -7.13 33.33
N ALA A 340 23.69 -7.95 33.96
CA ALA A 340 23.86 -9.40 33.97
C ALA A 340 23.59 -9.98 32.57
N ASP A 341 24.32 -11.02 32.19
CA ASP A 341 24.15 -11.70 30.90
C ASP A 341 22.85 -12.54 30.85
N THR A 342 22.32 -12.94 32.01
CA THR A 342 21.10 -13.75 32.14
C THR A 342 19.88 -12.87 32.47
N VAL A 343 18.81 -12.98 31.69
CA VAL A 343 17.57 -12.18 31.84
C VAL A 343 16.51 -12.96 32.63
N ILE A 344 16.01 -12.39 33.74
CA ILE A 344 14.88 -12.92 34.54
C ILE A 344 13.85 -11.79 34.74
N GLY A 345 12.60 -12.01 34.32
CA GLY A 345 11.56 -10.98 34.35
C GLY A 345 11.89 -9.79 33.43
N GLU A 346 11.66 -8.57 33.91
CA GLU A 346 12.02 -7.32 33.22
C GLU A 346 13.53 -7.03 33.37
N GLY A 347 14.40 -7.71 32.62
CA GLY A 347 15.88 -7.60 32.70
C GLY A 347 16.54 -6.71 31.63
N ASN A 348 17.84 -6.93 31.34
CA ASN A 348 18.68 -6.10 30.43
C ASN A 348 18.78 -4.61 30.78
N THR A 349 18.42 -4.25 32.00
CA THR A 349 18.41 -2.88 32.51
C THR A 349 18.86 -2.85 33.96
N ASN A 350 19.36 -1.70 34.40
CA ASN A 350 19.61 -1.40 35.81
C ASN A 350 18.63 -0.33 36.35
N ALA A 351 17.58 -0.02 35.59
CA ALA A 351 16.56 0.97 35.91
C ALA A 351 15.16 0.52 35.46
N TRP A 352 14.15 0.78 36.32
CA TRP A 352 12.76 0.39 36.11
C TRP A 352 11.81 1.57 36.43
N LYS A 353 10.66 1.65 35.74
CA LYS A 353 9.61 2.65 35.98
C LYS A 353 8.31 1.96 36.40
N LEU A 354 7.69 2.46 37.47
CA LEU A 354 6.49 1.87 38.09
C LEU A 354 5.37 2.92 38.14
N CYS A 355 4.12 2.50 37.88
CA CYS A 355 2.97 3.40 37.75
C CYS A 355 2.30 3.78 39.09
N GLY A 356 2.62 3.06 40.18
CA GLY A 356 2.14 3.35 41.52
C GLY A 356 2.92 2.54 42.56
N LEU A 357 3.32 3.20 43.65
CA LEU A 357 4.02 2.61 44.77
C LEU A 357 3.31 3.05 46.04
N ASP A 358 2.86 2.09 46.84
CA ASP A 358 2.35 2.34 48.19
C ASP A 358 3.33 1.83 49.26
N LYS A 359 3.00 2.05 50.53
CA LYS A 359 3.86 1.60 51.65
C LYS A 359 3.90 0.07 51.80
N SER A 360 2.93 -0.64 51.22
CA SER A 360 2.81 -2.11 51.23
C SER A 360 3.47 -2.77 50.01
N THR A 361 3.96 -1.99 49.04
CA THR A 361 4.52 -2.53 47.81
C THR A 361 5.88 -3.16 48.10
N CYS A 362 6.00 -4.46 47.81
CA CYS A 362 7.21 -5.23 48.01
C CYS A 362 7.72 -5.77 46.67
N LEU A 363 8.92 -5.35 46.25
CA LEU A 363 9.56 -5.73 44.98
C LEU A 363 10.61 -6.83 45.21
N THR A 364 10.78 -7.69 44.21
CA THR A 364 11.81 -8.74 44.20
C THR A 364 12.80 -8.44 43.07
N VAL A 365 14.10 -8.40 43.37
CA VAL A 365 15.17 -8.11 42.41
C VAL A 365 16.20 -9.25 42.46
N PHE A 366 16.53 -9.81 41.30
CA PHE A 366 17.54 -10.86 41.15
C PHE A 366 18.88 -10.25 40.74
N PHE A 367 19.97 -10.75 41.32
CA PHE A 367 21.34 -10.37 40.97
C PHE A 367 22.09 -11.61 40.49
N ASP A 368 22.79 -11.49 39.37
CA ASP A 368 23.74 -12.49 38.91
C ASP A 368 25.11 -12.19 39.52
N LEU A 369 25.71 -13.18 40.17
CA LEU A 369 27.02 -13.07 40.81
C LEU A 369 28.08 -13.57 39.84
N SER A 370 28.51 -12.71 38.91
CA SER A 370 29.64 -13.03 38.04
C SER A 370 30.96 -12.85 38.80
N SER A 371 31.72 -13.93 39.00
CA SER A 371 33.04 -13.92 39.67
C SER A 371 34.17 -13.26 38.85
N THR A 372 33.86 -12.64 37.71
CA THR A 372 34.83 -12.20 36.69
C THR A 372 35.13 -10.70 36.66
N GLY A 373 34.56 -9.90 37.58
CA GLY A 373 34.88 -8.48 37.74
C GLY A 373 36.09 -8.26 38.64
N SER A 374 36.87 -7.20 38.39
CA SER A 374 38.15 -6.81 39.03
C SER A 374 38.14 -6.56 40.56
N ASN A 375 37.12 -7.02 41.28
CA ASN A 375 37.08 -7.08 42.74
C ASN A 375 37.32 -8.52 43.22
N ALA A 376 38.42 -9.13 42.74
CA ALA A 376 38.95 -10.33 43.38
C ALA A 376 39.24 -10.02 44.87
N PRO A 377 38.88 -10.91 45.81
CA PRO A 377 38.91 -10.63 47.24
C PRO A 377 40.35 -10.58 47.74
N GLY A 378 40.94 -9.39 47.72
CA GLY A 378 42.27 -9.09 48.28
C GLY A 378 42.29 -7.90 49.23
N THR A 379 41.13 -7.28 49.53
CA THR A 379 41.07 -6.07 50.37
C THR A 379 40.25 -6.30 51.64
N VAL A 380 40.81 -5.81 52.74
CA VAL A 380 40.57 -6.10 54.18
C VAL A 380 39.18 -5.68 54.72
N ASN A 381 38.14 -5.57 53.88
CA ASN A 381 36.76 -5.38 54.31
C ASN A 381 35.78 -5.79 53.19
N PRO A 382 35.16 -6.98 53.24
CA PRO A 382 34.32 -7.46 52.16
C PRO A 382 32.87 -7.00 52.38
N GLN A 383 32.62 -5.69 52.47
CA GLN A 383 31.26 -5.17 52.61
C GLN A 383 30.79 -4.67 51.25
N PHE A 384 29.74 -5.29 50.70
CA PHE A 384 29.07 -4.78 49.50
C PHE A 384 27.92 -3.85 49.87
N TYR A 385 27.80 -2.81 49.06
CA TYR A 385 26.75 -1.80 49.16
C TYR A 385 25.85 -1.93 47.95
N LEU A 386 24.55 -2.03 48.21
CA LEU A 386 23.53 -2.10 47.18
C LEU A 386 22.60 -0.92 47.38
N GLN A 387 22.59 0.00 46.42
CA GLN A 387 21.88 1.27 46.53
C GLN A 387 20.71 1.31 45.56
N PHE A 388 19.50 1.43 46.11
CA PHE A 388 18.29 1.69 45.35
C PHE A 388 17.97 3.19 45.42
N VAL A 389 17.86 3.82 44.25
CA VAL A 389 17.44 5.22 44.13
C VAL A 389 16.06 5.24 43.50
N THR A 390 15.05 5.64 44.27
CA THR A 390 13.65 5.70 43.83
C THR A 390 13.19 7.15 43.77
N SER A 391 12.89 7.64 42.57
CA SER A 391 12.27 8.95 42.35
C SER A 391 10.76 8.76 42.18
N TYR A 392 9.93 9.42 43.00
CA TYR A 392 8.47 9.30 42.95
C TYR A 392 7.79 10.62 43.28
N GLN A 393 6.51 10.75 42.90
CA GLN A 393 5.67 11.90 43.29
C GLN A 393 4.78 11.50 44.47
N ASN A 394 4.74 12.33 45.51
CA ASN A 394 3.86 12.08 46.65
C ASN A 394 2.40 12.49 46.34
N PRO A 395 1.42 12.12 47.19
CA PRO A 395 0.01 12.50 47.01
C PRO A 395 -0.25 14.03 47.02
N GLU A 396 0.68 14.83 47.54
CA GLU A 396 0.63 16.30 47.50
C GLU A 396 1.24 16.89 46.21
N GLY A 397 1.67 16.04 45.26
CA GLY A 397 2.22 16.46 43.97
C GLY A 397 3.71 16.81 43.97
N GLN A 398 4.44 16.62 45.08
CA GLN A 398 5.87 16.90 45.20
C GLN A 398 6.71 15.73 44.69
N THR A 399 7.77 16.02 43.92
CA THR A 399 8.76 15.03 43.51
C THR A 399 9.76 14.79 44.64
N LEU A 400 9.88 13.54 45.08
CA LEU A 400 10.78 13.10 46.13
C LEU A 400 11.74 12.03 45.61
N ILE A 401 12.95 12.01 46.15
CA ILE A 401 13.93 10.95 45.93
C ILE A 401 14.14 10.22 47.25
N ARG A 402 13.92 8.91 47.25
CA ARG A 402 14.28 8.01 48.34
C ARG A 402 15.52 7.23 47.93
N VAL A 403 16.54 7.26 48.77
CA VAL A 403 17.74 6.43 48.61
C VAL A 403 17.73 5.38 49.72
N THR A 404 17.65 4.10 49.34
CA THR A 404 17.77 2.97 50.25
C THR A 404 19.11 2.30 50.01
N THR A 405 19.99 2.31 51.00
CA THR A 405 21.29 1.65 50.92
C THR A 405 21.26 0.40 51.78
N ILE A 406 21.49 -0.76 51.16
CA ILE A 406 21.60 -2.05 51.83
C ILE A 406 23.07 -2.41 51.88
N THR A 407 23.55 -2.77 53.07
CA THR A 407 24.91 -3.26 53.26
C THR A 407 24.89 -4.72 53.61
N ARG A 408 25.79 -5.49 53.00
CA ARG A 408 25.91 -6.92 53.23
C ARG A 408 27.37 -7.34 53.18
N HIS A 409 27.70 -8.40 53.89
CA HIS A 409 29.04 -8.97 53.88
C HIS A 409 29.16 -9.94 52.71
N TRP A 410 30.28 -9.89 51.99
CA TRP A 410 30.66 -10.87 50.99
C TRP A 410 31.19 -12.10 51.72
N VAL A 411 30.51 -13.24 51.56
CA VAL A 411 30.91 -14.51 52.13
C VAL A 411 31.50 -15.36 51.00
N ASP A 412 32.74 -15.81 51.15
CA ASP A 412 33.35 -16.74 50.21
C ASP A 412 32.73 -18.13 50.40
N THR A 413 32.01 -18.60 49.38
CA THR A 413 31.40 -19.94 49.35
C THR A 413 32.38 -21.09 49.56
N ALA A 414 33.70 -20.85 49.41
CA ALA A 414 34.73 -21.84 49.65
C ALA A 414 35.15 -22.00 51.13
N VAL A 415 34.79 -21.06 52.03
CA VAL A 415 35.39 -20.97 53.39
C VAL A 415 34.36 -21.08 54.54
N SER A 416 33.10 -20.65 54.40
CA SER A 416 32.10 -20.77 55.49
C SER A 416 30.67 -21.02 54.99
N THR A 417 30.19 -22.27 55.11
CA THR A 417 28.79 -22.63 54.84
C THR A 417 27.84 -22.22 55.97
N GLU A 418 28.32 -22.12 57.21
CA GLU A 418 27.50 -21.75 58.37
C GLU A 418 27.01 -20.29 58.34
N GLU A 419 27.84 -19.36 57.86
CA GLU A 419 27.45 -17.94 57.73
C GLU A 419 26.42 -17.73 56.61
N LEU A 420 26.49 -18.53 55.54
CA LEU A 420 25.49 -18.53 54.47
C LEU A 420 24.12 -19.00 54.98
N VAL A 421 24.11 -20.01 55.85
CA VAL A 421 22.89 -20.52 56.49
C VAL A 421 22.29 -19.47 57.45
N GLN A 422 23.13 -18.72 58.18
CA GLN A 422 22.66 -17.63 59.03
C GLN A 422 22.06 -16.44 58.25
N GLY A 423 22.51 -16.24 57.00
CA GLY A 423 21.98 -15.20 56.10
C GLY A 423 20.74 -15.62 55.30
N PHE A 424 20.32 -16.89 55.38
CA PHE A 424 19.19 -17.42 54.60
C PHE A 424 17.85 -17.16 55.29
N ASP A 425 16.99 -16.39 54.62
CA ASP A 425 15.62 -16.15 55.06
C ASP A 425 14.65 -17.08 54.32
N GLN A 426 14.15 -18.08 55.04
CA GLN A 426 13.23 -19.10 54.54
C GLN A 426 11.86 -18.54 54.11
N GLU A 427 11.37 -17.47 54.75
CA GLU A 427 10.08 -16.86 54.40
C GLU A 427 10.22 -16.05 53.10
N THR A 428 11.29 -15.26 53.00
CA THR A 428 11.62 -14.53 51.78
C THR A 428 11.84 -15.49 50.61
N ALA A 429 12.56 -16.60 50.82
CA ALA A 429 12.79 -17.62 49.79
C ALA A 429 11.47 -18.24 49.29
N ALA A 430 10.54 -18.59 50.20
CA ALA A 430 9.24 -19.12 49.82
C ALA A 430 8.41 -18.12 49.00
N VAL A 431 8.38 -16.85 49.41
CA VAL A 431 7.66 -15.78 48.70
C VAL A 431 8.27 -15.51 47.32
N VAL A 432 9.61 -15.49 47.21
CA VAL A 432 10.30 -15.30 45.92
C VAL A 432 10.02 -16.45 44.97
N MET A 433 10.04 -17.69 45.45
CA MET A 433 9.69 -18.87 44.64
C MET A 433 8.22 -18.84 44.19
N ALA A 434 7.30 -18.44 45.06
CA ALA A 434 5.88 -18.29 44.71
C ALA A 434 5.66 -17.20 43.65
N ARG A 435 6.36 -16.06 43.76
CA ARG A 435 6.31 -14.97 42.77
C ARG A 435 6.89 -15.39 41.42
N LEU A 436 8.01 -16.12 41.42
CA LEU A 436 8.61 -16.66 40.21
C LEU A 436 7.69 -17.67 39.52
N ALA A 437 7.02 -18.53 40.29
CA ALA A 437 6.02 -19.45 39.78
C ALA A 437 4.79 -18.71 39.21
N SER A 438 4.29 -17.67 39.89
CA SER A 438 3.18 -16.84 39.39
C SER A 438 3.55 -16.11 38.10
N LEU A 439 4.74 -15.51 38.02
CA LEU A 439 5.25 -14.88 36.80
C LEU A 439 5.30 -15.89 35.66
N LYS A 440 5.82 -17.09 35.94
CA LYS A 440 5.87 -18.18 34.99
C LYS A 440 4.47 -18.56 34.49
N MET A 441 3.48 -18.65 35.39
CA MET A 441 2.08 -18.92 35.04
C MET A 441 1.42 -17.81 34.21
N GLU A 442 1.72 -16.54 34.44
CA GLU A 442 1.21 -15.42 33.64
C GLU A 442 1.85 -15.36 32.25
N THR A 443 3.11 -15.76 32.15
CA THR A 443 3.85 -15.81 30.88
C THR A 443 3.62 -17.11 30.08
N GLU A 444 3.13 -18.16 30.73
CA GLU A 444 2.82 -19.43 30.07
C GLU A 444 1.43 -19.39 29.44
N LYS A 445 1.38 -19.61 28.12
CA LYS A 445 0.13 -19.72 27.36
C LYS A 445 -0.78 -20.78 28.01
N GLY A 446 -2.03 -20.41 28.29
CA GLY A 446 -3.04 -21.39 28.72
C GLY A 446 -3.21 -22.51 27.69
N PRO A 447 -3.63 -23.73 28.09
CA PRO A 447 -3.66 -24.91 27.21
C PRO A 447 -4.63 -24.79 26.02
N SER A 448 -5.50 -23.78 26.00
CA SER A 448 -6.48 -23.53 24.94
C SER A 448 -6.10 -22.35 24.03
N VAL A 449 -4.89 -21.80 24.17
CA VAL A 449 -4.39 -20.71 23.31
C VAL A 449 -3.59 -21.32 22.16
N ALA A 450 -4.02 -21.08 20.93
CA ALA A 450 -3.33 -21.57 19.74
C ALA A 450 -1.97 -20.90 19.53
N ASP A 451 -1.04 -21.61 18.91
CA ASP A 451 0.25 -21.04 18.49
C ASP A 451 0.10 -20.13 17.27
N THR A 452 -0.88 -20.41 16.40
CA THR A 452 -1.22 -19.55 15.28
C THR A 452 -2.08 -18.37 15.74
N VAL A 453 -1.58 -17.15 15.56
CA VAL A 453 -2.26 -15.92 15.97
C VAL A 453 -3.06 -15.34 14.79
N ILE A 454 -4.37 -15.14 14.99
CA ILE A 454 -5.25 -14.43 14.06
C ILE A 454 -5.94 -13.28 14.79
N GLY A 455 -5.79 -12.05 14.27
CA GLY A 455 -6.35 -10.84 14.89
C GLY A 455 -5.76 -10.59 16.28
N GLU A 456 -6.62 -10.21 17.22
CA GLU A 456 -6.28 -10.06 18.64
C GLU A 456 -6.12 -11.45 19.31
N GLY A 457 -5.06 -12.20 18.98
CA GLY A 457 -4.81 -13.55 19.49
C GLY A 457 -3.84 -13.59 20.69
N ASN A 458 -3.14 -14.72 20.88
CA ASN A 458 -2.30 -15.01 22.07
C ASN A 458 -3.06 -14.98 23.41
N THR A 459 -4.39 -15.09 23.37
CA THR A 459 -5.26 -15.09 24.54
C THR A 459 -6.49 -15.95 24.27
N ASN A 460 -7.17 -16.38 25.32
CA ASN A 460 -8.50 -16.97 25.29
C ASN A 460 -9.55 -16.07 25.99
N ALA A 461 -9.18 -14.83 26.34
CA ALA A 461 -10.02 -13.86 27.02
C ALA A 461 -9.83 -12.46 26.43
N TRP A 462 -10.95 -11.76 26.21
CA TRP A 462 -11.01 -10.40 25.64
C TRP A 462 -11.89 -9.50 26.49
N LYS A 463 -11.59 -8.20 26.49
CA LYS A 463 -12.38 -7.17 27.18
C LYS A 463 -13.00 -6.22 26.16
N LEU A 464 -14.32 -6.07 26.20
CA LEU A 464 -15.05 -5.10 25.40
C LEU A 464 -15.60 -4.00 26.29
N CYS A 465 -15.24 -2.74 26.01
CA CYS A 465 -15.70 -1.58 26.79
C CYS A 465 -17.18 -1.24 26.55
N GLY A 466 -17.72 -1.62 25.40
CA GLY A 466 -19.11 -1.45 25.04
C GLY A 466 -19.55 -2.56 24.09
N LEU A 467 -20.76 -3.08 24.29
CA LEU A 467 -21.38 -4.08 23.45
C LEU A 467 -22.89 -3.86 23.43
N ASP A 468 -23.51 -4.16 22.30
CA ASP A 468 -24.94 -4.04 22.09
C ASP A 468 -25.49 -5.28 21.38
N LYS A 469 -26.79 -5.29 21.06
CA LYS A 469 -27.45 -6.50 20.54
C LYS A 469 -27.04 -6.93 19.15
N SER A 470 -26.49 -6.03 18.35
CA SER A 470 -25.96 -6.35 17.02
C SER A 470 -24.47 -6.72 17.05
N THR A 471 -23.77 -6.44 18.16
CA THR A 471 -22.34 -6.77 18.29
C THR A 471 -22.09 -8.25 18.08
N CYS A 472 -21.27 -8.55 17.07
CA CYS A 472 -20.94 -9.88 16.63
C CYS A 472 -19.43 -10.07 16.45
N LEU A 473 -18.83 -10.98 17.21
CA LEU A 473 -17.39 -11.25 17.15
C LEU A 473 -17.09 -12.52 16.37
N THR A 474 -16.04 -12.52 15.55
CA THR A 474 -15.51 -13.72 14.88
C THR A 474 -14.34 -14.29 15.69
N VAL A 475 -14.47 -15.52 16.16
CA VAL A 475 -13.42 -16.24 16.90
C VAL A 475 -12.92 -17.40 16.05
N PHE A 476 -11.61 -17.47 15.81
CA PHE A 476 -10.96 -18.54 15.07
C PHE A 476 -10.38 -19.60 16.01
N PHE A 477 -10.63 -20.88 15.72
CA PHE A 477 -10.13 -22.02 16.50
C PHE A 477 -9.13 -22.82 15.67
N ASP A 478 -7.97 -23.19 16.23
CA ASP A 478 -7.03 -24.11 15.57
C ASP A 478 -7.26 -25.54 16.08
N LEU A 479 -7.61 -26.46 15.18
CA LEU A 479 -7.90 -27.86 15.53
C LEU A 479 -6.63 -28.72 15.48
N SER A 480 -5.71 -28.54 16.41
CA SER A 480 -4.53 -29.43 16.55
C SER A 480 -4.87 -30.73 17.29
N SER A 481 -4.58 -31.88 16.70
CA SER A 481 -4.95 -33.23 17.20
C SER A 481 -4.10 -33.76 18.38
N THR A 482 -3.34 -32.92 19.08
CA THR A 482 -2.33 -33.34 20.08
C THR A 482 -2.87 -33.48 21.51
N GLY A 483 -4.14 -33.13 21.77
CA GLY A 483 -4.80 -33.33 23.07
C GLY A 483 -5.39 -34.74 23.25
N SER A 484 -5.53 -35.19 24.49
CA SER A 484 -5.98 -36.53 24.94
C SER A 484 -7.39 -37.00 24.49
N ASN A 485 -8.03 -36.29 23.57
CA ASN A 485 -9.27 -36.66 22.88
C ASN A 485 -8.98 -36.90 21.38
N ALA A 486 -7.95 -37.70 21.08
CA ALA A 486 -7.60 -38.07 19.71
C ALA A 486 -8.75 -38.84 19.01
N PRO A 487 -8.83 -38.78 17.66
CA PRO A 487 -9.75 -39.60 16.88
C PRO A 487 -9.45 -41.08 17.19
N GLY A 488 -10.43 -41.79 17.75
CA GLY A 488 -10.24 -43.16 18.26
C GLY A 488 -11.06 -43.51 19.51
N THR A 489 -11.66 -42.51 20.16
CA THR A 489 -12.72 -42.73 21.17
C THR A 489 -14.09 -42.72 20.50
N VAL A 490 -15.00 -43.60 20.94
CA VAL A 490 -16.37 -43.68 20.39
C VAL A 490 -17.10 -42.36 20.70
N ASN A 491 -17.43 -41.58 19.67
CA ASN A 491 -18.09 -40.25 19.73
C ASN A 491 -17.35 -39.18 20.57
N PRO A 492 -16.19 -38.66 20.15
CA PRO A 492 -15.67 -37.46 20.78
C PRO A 492 -16.58 -36.30 20.33
N GLN A 493 -17.24 -35.64 21.28
CA GLN A 493 -17.89 -34.35 21.05
C GLN A 493 -16.89 -33.24 21.40
N PHE A 494 -16.77 -32.27 20.52
CA PHE A 494 -16.08 -31.01 20.75
C PHE A 494 -17.02 -30.06 21.49
N TYR A 495 -16.57 -29.48 22.59
CA TYR A 495 -17.34 -28.54 23.39
C TYR A 495 -16.64 -27.18 23.36
N LEU A 496 -17.40 -26.13 23.06
CA LEU A 496 -16.96 -24.75 23.20
C LEU A 496 -17.91 -24.03 24.16
N GLN A 497 -17.34 -23.29 25.10
CA GLN A 497 -18.10 -22.48 26.04
C GLN A 497 -17.62 -21.04 25.98
N PHE A 498 -18.54 -20.13 25.67
CA PHE A 498 -18.33 -18.69 25.75
C PHE A 498 -18.93 -18.17 27.05
N VAL A 499 -18.12 -17.50 27.85
CA VAL A 499 -18.54 -16.84 29.10
C VAL A 499 -18.31 -15.34 28.94
N THR A 500 -19.39 -14.58 28.91
CA THR A 500 -19.36 -13.12 28.79
C THR A 500 -19.89 -12.50 30.07
N SER A 501 -19.01 -11.87 30.85
CA SER A 501 -19.40 -11.02 31.98
C SER A 501 -19.51 -9.58 31.52
N TYR A 502 -20.64 -8.92 31.79
CA TYR A 502 -20.90 -7.54 31.39
C TYR A 502 -21.82 -6.83 32.39
N GLN A 503 -21.87 -5.51 32.33
CA GLN A 503 -22.79 -4.69 33.11
C GLN A 503 -23.97 -4.26 32.23
N ASN A 504 -25.20 -4.50 32.69
CA ASN A 504 -26.38 -3.99 31.99
C ASN A 504 -26.56 -2.47 32.22
N PRO A 505 -27.42 -1.78 31.44
CA PRO A 505 -27.71 -0.36 31.65
C PRO A 505 -28.23 -0.03 33.06
N GLU A 506 -28.81 -1.00 33.75
CA GLU A 506 -29.29 -0.89 35.13
C GLU A 506 -28.15 -1.02 36.18
N GLY A 507 -26.91 -1.22 35.75
CA GLY A 507 -25.72 -1.28 36.61
C GLY A 507 -25.45 -2.67 37.23
N GLN A 508 -26.25 -3.68 36.92
CA GLN A 508 -26.09 -5.05 37.39
C GLN A 508 -25.04 -5.80 36.57
N THR A 509 -24.16 -6.52 37.26
CA THR A 509 -23.21 -7.44 36.62
C THR A 509 -23.94 -8.73 36.25
N LEU A 510 -23.98 -9.04 34.97
CA LEU A 510 -24.56 -10.25 34.42
C LEU A 510 -23.47 -11.13 33.82
N ILE A 511 -23.72 -12.44 33.83
CA ILE A 511 -22.88 -13.43 33.15
C ILE A 511 -23.76 -14.17 32.16
N ARG A 512 -23.37 -14.14 30.89
CA ARG A 512 -23.98 -14.93 29.84
C ARG A 512 -23.07 -16.10 29.50
N VAL A 513 -23.60 -17.30 29.58
CA VAL A 513 -22.88 -18.53 29.21
C VAL A 513 -23.56 -19.14 27.99
N THR A 514 -22.78 -19.40 26.94
CA THR A 514 -23.25 -20.10 25.73
C THR A 514 -22.35 -21.29 25.51
N THR A 515 -22.89 -22.50 25.61
CA THR A 515 -22.18 -23.75 25.35
C THR A 515 -22.67 -24.32 24.03
N ILE A 516 -21.74 -24.58 23.10
CA ILE A 516 -22.02 -25.22 21.82
C ILE A 516 -21.25 -26.55 21.74
N THR A 517 -21.81 -27.52 21.03
CA THR A 517 -21.19 -28.83 20.83
C THR A 517 -21.11 -29.17 19.35
N ARG A 518 -20.04 -29.82 18.93
CA ARG A 518 -19.82 -30.31 17.56
C ARG A 518 -19.31 -31.74 17.60
N GLN A 519 -19.55 -32.50 16.54
CA GLN A 519 -19.03 -33.86 16.41
C GLN A 519 -17.71 -33.81 15.63
N TRP A 520 -16.73 -34.60 16.08
CA TRP A 520 -15.53 -34.86 15.29
C TRP A 520 -15.86 -35.81 14.15
N VAL A 521 -15.36 -35.50 12.95
CA VAL A 521 -15.46 -36.37 11.77
C VAL A 521 -14.06 -36.93 11.51
N ASP A 522 -13.95 -38.26 11.42
CA ASP A 522 -12.66 -38.93 11.24
C ASP A 522 -12.21 -38.81 9.77
N THR A 523 -11.20 -37.98 9.51
CA THR A 523 -10.53 -37.92 8.21
C THR A 523 -9.29 -38.81 8.28
N ALA A 524 -9.32 -39.97 7.62
CA ALA A 524 -8.28 -41.00 7.68
C ALA A 524 -6.93 -40.63 7.01
N VAL A 525 -6.47 -39.37 7.13
CA VAL A 525 -5.13 -38.94 6.69
C VAL A 525 -4.50 -38.04 7.74
N SER A 526 -3.44 -38.56 8.36
CA SER A 526 -2.51 -37.84 9.21
C SER A 526 -1.68 -36.86 8.39
N THR A 527 -2.16 -35.64 8.24
CA THR A 527 -1.36 -34.45 7.89
C THR A 527 -1.94 -33.27 8.64
N GLU A 528 -1.09 -32.39 9.18
CA GLU A 528 -1.48 -31.18 9.91
C GLU A 528 -2.50 -30.36 9.11
N VAL A 529 -3.77 -30.48 9.44
CA VAL A 529 -4.85 -29.64 8.92
C VAL A 529 -5.17 -28.62 9.99
N THR A 530 -4.72 -27.38 9.82
CA THR A 530 -5.21 -26.23 10.59
C THR A 530 -6.62 -25.91 10.09
N CYS A 531 -7.63 -26.65 10.52
CA CYS A 531 -9.01 -26.26 10.34
C CYS A 531 -9.27 -25.03 11.23
N PHE A 532 -9.70 -23.91 10.65
CA PHE A 532 -10.13 -22.75 11.43
C PHE A 532 -11.63 -22.79 11.60
N GLU A 533 -12.17 -23.24 12.73
CA GLU A 533 -13.60 -23.01 12.98
C GLU A 533 -13.78 -21.52 13.31
N ALA A 534 -14.73 -20.84 12.66
CA ALA A 534 -14.99 -19.43 12.89
C ALA A 534 -16.43 -19.25 13.38
N HIS A 535 -16.60 -18.82 14.63
CA HIS A 535 -17.93 -18.59 15.21
C HIS A 535 -18.21 -17.10 15.31
N SER A 536 -19.42 -16.70 14.90
CA SER A 536 -19.91 -15.33 15.00
C SER A 536 -20.94 -15.23 16.14
N PHE A 537 -20.61 -14.54 17.24
CA PHE A 537 -21.49 -14.47 18.42
C PHE A 537 -22.29 -13.16 18.47
N CYS A 538 -23.60 -13.20 18.23
CA CYS A 538 -24.49 -12.02 18.36
C CYS A 538 -25.08 -11.91 19.79
N TYR A 539 -25.00 -10.72 20.40
CA TYR A 539 -25.64 -10.44 21.69
C TYR A 539 -27.17 -10.33 21.59
N GLY A 540 -27.92 -11.43 21.41
CA GLY A 540 -29.39 -11.31 21.49
C GLY A 540 -30.26 -12.46 21.01
N ARG A 541 -29.69 -13.44 20.30
CA ARG A 541 -30.42 -14.65 19.91
C ARG A 541 -29.48 -15.87 20.02
N PRO A 542 -29.99 -17.03 20.45
CA PRO A 542 -29.31 -18.30 20.22
C PRO A 542 -29.48 -18.64 18.74
N THR A 543 -28.57 -18.18 17.89
CA THR A 543 -28.51 -18.64 16.50
C THR A 543 -27.65 -19.90 16.46
N ASN A 544 -28.26 -21.03 16.06
CA ASN A 544 -27.55 -22.23 15.66
C ASN A 544 -26.68 -21.90 14.44
N LEU A 545 -25.46 -21.45 14.66
CA LEU A 545 -24.48 -21.22 13.61
C LEU A 545 -23.58 -22.44 13.52
N GLN A 546 -23.85 -23.32 12.56
CA GLN A 546 -22.92 -24.35 12.11
C GLN A 546 -21.98 -23.70 11.10
N SER A 547 -20.69 -23.57 11.38
CA SER A 547 -19.74 -23.14 10.36
C SER A 547 -18.34 -23.71 10.59
N CYS A 548 -18.04 -24.81 9.90
CA CYS A 548 -16.67 -25.27 9.68
C CYS A 548 -16.01 -24.43 8.59
N PHE A 549 -14.80 -23.92 8.84
CA PHE A 549 -13.93 -23.35 7.81
C PHE A 549 -12.60 -24.15 7.82
N ILE A 550 -12.16 -24.59 6.63
CA ILE A 550 -10.94 -25.40 6.48
C ILE A 550 -10.03 -24.72 5.47
N PRO A 551 -8.83 -24.26 5.88
CA PRO A 551 -7.71 -24.17 4.97
C PRO A 551 -6.65 -25.26 5.26
N HIS A 552 -6.02 -25.69 4.17
CA HIS A 552 -4.84 -26.55 4.10
C HIS A 552 -5.03 -28.07 4.25
N SER A 553 -4.00 -28.77 3.81
CA SER A 553 -4.00 -29.81 2.77
C SER A 553 -4.30 -31.23 3.25
N ALA A 554 -4.99 -32.03 2.43
CA ALA A 554 -4.82 -33.49 2.36
C ALA A 554 -5.59 -34.05 1.15
N ASN A 555 -5.00 -35.04 0.46
CA ASN A 555 -5.59 -35.77 -0.66
C ASN A 555 -6.43 -36.98 -0.18
N ALA A 556 -7.58 -37.16 -0.83
CA ALA A 556 -8.36 -38.38 -1.09
C ALA A 556 -8.69 -39.38 0.05
N LEU A 557 -9.99 -39.47 0.39
CA LEU A 557 -10.84 -40.69 0.25
C LEU A 557 -12.31 -40.40 0.64
N ASN A 558 -13.25 -40.96 -0.13
CA ASN A 558 -14.59 -40.44 -0.43
C ASN A 558 -15.73 -40.72 0.58
N ILE A 559 -15.48 -41.10 1.84
CA ILE A 559 -16.56 -41.50 2.75
C ILE A 559 -16.79 -40.49 3.91
N SER A 560 -15.78 -39.75 4.35
CA SER A 560 -15.90 -38.76 5.45
C SER A 560 -16.08 -37.30 5.03
N ILE A 561 -16.00 -37.00 3.72
CA ILE A 561 -16.19 -35.64 3.19
C ILE A 561 -17.67 -35.23 3.18
N GLY A 562 -18.59 -36.19 3.02
CA GLY A 562 -20.03 -35.90 2.88
C GLY A 562 -20.65 -35.18 4.08
N GLU A 563 -20.32 -35.62 5.31
CA GLU A 563 -20.81 -34.98 6.55
C GLU A 563 -20.19 -33.60 6.76
N LEU A 564 -18.93 -33.43 6.39
CA LEU A 564 -18.24 -32.15 6.44
C LEU A 564 -18.84 -31.12 5.46
N VAL A 565 -19.21 -31.57 4.25
CA VAL A 565 -19.87 -30.74 3.23
C VAL A 565 -21.23 -30.24 3.72
N GLN A 566 -21.98 -31.06 4.47
CA GLN A 566 -23.26 -30.65 5.05
C GLN A 566 -23.12 -29.63 6.18
N GLY A 567 -21.96 -29.60 6.86
CA GLY A 567 -21.65 -28.63 7.92
C GLY A 567 -21.12 -27.28 7.42
N PHE A 568 -21.00 -27.08 6.11
CA PHE A 568 -20.50 -25.84 5.52
C PHE A 568 -21.62 -24.80 5.36
N ASP A 569 -21.47 -23.66 6.04
CA ASP A 569 -22.32 -22.49 5.86
C ASP A 569 -21.62 -21.45 4.99
N GLN A 570 -22.07 -21.36 3.74
CA GLN A 570 -21.51 -20.44 2.74
C GLN A 570 -21.72 -18.96 3.05
N GLU A 571 -22.78 -18.56 3.75
CA GLU A 571 -23.01 -17.15 4.11
C GLU A 571 -22.04 -16.74 5.22
N THR A 572 -21.96 -17.54 6.28
CA THR A 572 -21.03 -17.31 7.38
C THR A 572 -19.59 -17.36 6.88
N ALA A 573 -19.24 -18.32 6.01
CA ALA A 573 -17.91 -18.40 5.41
C ALA A 573 -17.56 -17.14 4.58
N ALA A 574 -18.50 -16.61 3.80
CA ALA A 574 -18.29 -15.39 3.03
C ALA A 574 -18.03 -14.17 3.94
N VAL A 575 -18.81 -14.03 5.02
CA VAL A 575 -18.63 -12.95 6.00
C VAL A 575 -17.30 -13.08 6.75
N VAL A 576 -16.94 -14.28 7.20
CA VAL A 576 -15.65 -14.54 7.86
C VAL A 576 -14.49 -14.24 6.93
N MET A 577 -14.58 -14.65 5.66
CA MET A 577 -13.57 -14.31 4.64
C MET A 577 -13.47 -12.81 4.41
N ALA A 578 -14.60 -12.09 4.41
CA ALA A 578 -14.61 -10.64 4.29
C ALA A 578 -13.94 -9.96 5.50
N ARG A 579 -14.22 -10.42 6.73
CA ARG A 579 -13.59 -9.93 7.95
C ARG A 579 -12.10 -10.22 8.00
N LEU A 580 -11.70 -11.43 7.62
CA LEU A 580 -10.30 -11.82 7.55
C LEU A 580 -9.55 -11.03 6.46
N ALA A 581 -10.15 -10.84 5.29
CA ALA A 581 -9.59 -9.98 4.26
C ALA A 581 -9.45 -8.53 4.74
N SER A 582 -10.47 -7.99 5.42
CA SER A 582 -10.43 -6.65 6.02
C SER A 582 -9.29 -6.52 7.03
N LEU A 583 -9.16 -7.49 7.95
CA LEU A 583 -8.09 -7.54 8.94
C LEU A 583 -6.73 -7.59 8.27
N LYS A 584 -6.52 -8.49 7.30
CA LYS A 584 -5.25 -8.61 6.56
C LYS A 584 -4.93 -7.35 5.78
N MET A 585 -5.92 -6.70 5.18
CA MET A 585 -5.71 -5.41 4.50
C MET A 585 -5.34 -4.28 5.46
N GLU A 586 -5.68 -4.39 6.75
CA GLU A 586 -5.31 -3.42 7.79
C GLU A 586 -3.96 -3.75 8.44
N THR A 587 -3.64 -5.03 8.62
CA THR A 587 -2.43 -5.48 9.33
C THR A 587 -1.25 -5.79 8.42
N GLU A 588 -1.49 -6.31 7.22
CA GLU A 588 -0.45 -6.71 6.26
C GLU A 588 -0.28 -5.64 5.16
N GLU A 589 0.82 -4.87 5.22
CA GLU A 589 1.11 -3.87 4.18
C GLU A 589 1.34 -4.51 2.80
N GLY A 590 0.66 -4.00 1.78
CA GLY A 590 0.78 -4.51 0.42
C GLY A 590 0.07 -5.85 0.17
N PHE A 591 -0.79 -6.29 1.08
CA PHE A 591 -1.65 -7.45 0.89
C PHE A 591 -2.62 -7.26 -0.28
N ASP A 592 -2.54 -8.14 -1.27
CA ASP A 592 -3.46 -8.18 -2.41
C ASP A 592 -4.65 -9.08 -2.07
N ALA A 593 -5.68 -8.45 -1.47
CA ALA A 593 -6.89 -9.14 -1.04
C ALA A 593 -7.63 -9.82 -2.20
N THR A 594 -7.70 -9.19 -3.39
CA THR A 594 -8.36 -9.77 -4.55
C THR A 594 -7.68 -11.08 -4.97
N ARG A 595 -6.35 -11.07 -5.11
CA ARG A 595 -5.60 -12.28 -5.47
C ARG A 595 -5.67 -13.35 -4.39
N TRP A 596 -5.68 -12.96 -3.12
CA TRP A 596 -5.81 -13.90 -1.99
C TRP A 596 -7.19 -14.56 -1.96
N LEU A 597 -8.27 -13.80 -2.17
CA LEU A 597 -9.64 -14.30 -2.30
C LEU A 597 -9.75 -15.26 -3.49
N ASP A 598 -9.27 -14.86 -4.67
CA ASP A 598 -9.31 -15.67 -5.88
C ASP A 598 -8.57 -17.01 -5.69
N ARG A 599 -7.36 -16.98 -5.10
CA ARG A 599 -6.59 -18.20 -4.78
C ARG A 599 -7.29 -19.11 -3.77
N THR A 600 -7.94 -18.52 -2.78
CA THR A 600 -8.67 -19.29 -1.76
C THR A 600 -9.89 -19.95 -2.35
N LEU A 601 -10.62 -19.24 -3.22
CA LEU A 601 -11.77 -19.77 -3.93
C LEU A 601 -11.37 -20.91 -4.89
N ILE A 602 -10.33 -20.72 -5.70
CA ILE A 602 -9.85 -21.78 -6.63
C ILE A 602 -9.52 -23.06 -5.86
N ARG A 603 -8.82 -22.95 -4.72
CA ARG A 603 -8.48 -24.11 -3.88
C ARG A 603 -9.71 -24.80 -3.27
N LEU A 604 -10.73 -24.02 -2.88
CA LEU A 604 -11.98 -24.58 -2.38
C LEU A 604 -12.70 -25.35 -3.49
N CYS A 605 -12.83 -24.74 -4.66
CA CYS A 605 -13.48 -25.32 -5.83
C CYS A 605 -12.74 -26.54 -6.38
N SER A 606 -11.41 -26.54 -6.38
CA SER A 606 -10.63 -27.71 -6.78
C SER A 606 -10.74 -28.87 -5.79
N LYS A 607 -10.96 -28.58 -4.50
CA LYS A 607 -11.04 -29.60 -3.46
C LYS A 607 -12.44 -30.21 -3.32
N PHE A 608 -13.48 -29.40 -3.45
CA PHE A 608 -14.88 -29.79 -3.18
C PHE A 608 -15.78 -29.80 -4.43
N GLY A 609 -15.24 -29.39 -5.59
CA GLY A 609 -15.95 -29.47 -6.86
C GLY A 609 -15.82 -30.86 -7.49
N ASP A 610 -16.88 -31.29 -8.17
CA ASP A 610 -16.88 -32.49 -8.98
C ASP A 610 -16.56 -32.11 -10.42
N TYR A 611 -15.47 -32.66 -10.97
CA TYR A 611 -15.03 -32.37 -12.33
C TYR A 611 -14.17 -33.48 -12.93
N ARG A 612 -14.08 -33.48 -14.25
CA ARG A 612 -13.06 -34.21 -15.01
C ARG A 612 -11.88 -33.28 -15.24
N LYS A 613 -10.67 -33.80 -15.00
CA LYS A 613 -9.43 -33.04 -15.15
C LYS A 613 -9.32 -32.45 -16.55
N ASP A 614 -8.90 -31.18 -16.63
CA ASP A 614 -8.74 -30.43 -17.88
C ASP A 614 -10.02 -30.23 -18.72
N ASP A 615 -11.21 -30.53 -18.18
CA ASP A 615 -12.50 -30.30 -18.83
C ASP A 615 -13.38 -29.32 -18.01
N PRO A 616 -13.32 -28.00 -18.30
CA PRO A 616 -14.07 -26.98 -17.55
C PRO A 616 -15.58 -27.19 -17.59
N SER A 617 -16.12 -27.79 -18.66
CA SER A 617 -17.57 -27.98 -18.85
C SER A 617 -18.17 -29.02 -17.91
N SER A 618 -17.32 -29.88 -17.35
CA SER A 618 -17.70 -30.92 -16.40
C SER A 618 -17.80 -30.44 -14.96
N PHE A 619 -17.37 -29.21 -14.67
CA PHE A 619 -17.27 -28.69 -13.32
C PHE A 619 -18.65 -28.41 -12.70
N THR A 620 -18.89 -29.00 -11.53
CA THR A 620 -20.11 -28.80 -10.75
C THR A 620 -19.79 -28.64 -9.26
N LEU A 621 -20.63 -27.90 -8.54
CA LEU A 621 -20.51 -27.69 -7.09
C LEU A 621 -21.76 -28.21 -6.39
N ASN A 622 -21.56 -28.79 -5.22
CA ASN A 622 -22.65 -29.16 -4.33
C ASN A 622 -23.49 -27.91 -3.93
N PRO A 623 -24.82 -28.01 -3.81
CA PRO A 623 -25.68 -26.90 -3.40
C PRO A 623 -25.24 -26.13 -2.14
N TYR A 624 -24.57 -26.78 -1.19
CA TYR A 624 -24.04 -26.11 0.01
C TYR A 624 -22.89 -25.13 -0.28
N PHE A 625 -22.23 -25.23 -1.44
CA PHE A 625 -21.14 -24.35 -1.87
C PHE A 625 -21.51 -23.45 -3.07
N SER A 626 -22.68 -23.63 -3.68
CA SER A 626 -22.98 -23.05 -4.99
C SER A 626 -23.05 -21.53 -5.01
N LEU A 627 -23.44 -20.90 -3.90
CA LEU A 627 -23.49 -19.43 -3.77
C LEU A 627 -22.17 -18.83 -3.32
N PHE A 628 -21.26 -19.63 -2.75
CA PHE A 628 -19.99 -19.13 -2.24
C PHE A 628 -19.13 -18.42 -3.31
N PRO A 629 -18.95 -18.94 -4.54
CA PRO A 629 -18.25 -18.20 -5.59
C PRO A 629 -18.91 -16.86 -5.93
N GLN A 630 -20.24 -16.78 -5.89
CA GLN A 630 -20.99 -15.54 -6.14
C GLN A 630 -20.74 -14.52 -5.02
N PHE A 631 -20.71 -14.95 -3.76
CA PHE A 631 -20.33 -14.08 -2.64
C PHE A 631 -18.90 -13.54 -2.79
N ILE A 632 -17.94 -14.38 -3.19
CA ILE A 632 -16.55 -13.95 -3.41
C ILE A 632 -16.45 -12.97 -4.59
N PHE A 633 -17.22 -13.18 -5.67
CA PHE A 633 -17.32 -12.24 -6.78
C PHE A 633 -17.82 -10.86 -6.35
N ASN A 634 -18.85 -10.82 -5.51
CA ASN A 634 -19.38 -9.55 -5.00
C ASN A 634 -18.42 -8.92 -3.98
N LEU A 635 -17.82 -9.71 -3.09
CA LEU A 635 -16.85 -9.26 -2.08
C LEU A 635 -15.62 -8.61 -2.73
N ARG A 636 -15.02 -9.21 -3.75
CA ARG A 636 -13.81 -8.68 -4.41
C ARG A 636 -14.05 -7.35 -5.14
N ARG A 637 -15.30 -7.04 -5.49
CA ARG A 637 -15.77 -5.78 -6.11
C ARG A 637 -16.37 -4.80 -5.11
N SER A 638 -16.57 -5.24 -3.87
CA SER A 638 -17.15 -4.42 -2.82
C SER A 638 -16.19 -3.31 -2.37
N GLN A 639 -16.75 -2.28 -1.73
CA GLN A 639 -16.00 -1.18 -1.13
C GLN A 639 -15.11 -1.60 0.06
N PHE A 640 -15.24 -2.84 0.55
CA PHE A 640 -14.35 -3.38 1.57
C PHE A 640 -12.96 -3.70 1.00
N VAL A 641 -12.92 -4.16 -0.26
CA VAL A 641 -11.71 -4.58 -0.97
C VAL A 641 -11.25 -3.52 -1.97
N GLN A 642 -12.15 -3.04 -2.83
CA GLN A 642 -11.87 -1.98 -3.80
C GLN A 642 -12.07 -0.61 -3.15
N VAL A 643 -11.00 -0.07 -2.58
CA VAL A 643 -11.02 1.21 -1.86
C VAL A 643 -10.96 2.43 -2.80
N PHE A 644 -10.74 2.22 -4.10
CA PHE A 644 -10.75 3.30 -5.09
C PHE A 644 -12.12 3.99 -5.11
N ASN A 645 -12.13 5.32 -5.20
CA ASN A 645 -13.32 6.16 -5.13
C ASN A 645 -14.01 6.24 -3.75
N ASN A 646 -13.38 5.74 -2.68
CA ASN A 646 -13.77 5.98 -1.29
C ASN A 646 -12.66 6.75 -0.56
N SER A 647 -13.03 7.60 0.39
CA SER A 647 -12.06 8.18 1.33
C SER A 647 -11.54 7.12 2.32
N PRO A 648 -10.36 7.33 2.94
CA PRO A 648 -9.87 6.46 4.00
C PRO A 648 -10.87 6.32 5.16
N ASP A 649 -11.52 7.42 5.54
CA ASP A 649 -12.51 7.46 6.62
C ASP A 649 -13.77 6.65 6.27
N GLU A 650 -14.28 6.76 5.04
CA GLU A 650 -15.40 5.93 4.58
C GLU A 650 -15.05 4.44 4.57
N THR A 651 -13.83 4.11 4.14
CA THR A 651 -13.34 2.73 4.12
C THR A 651 -13.26 2.16 5.53
N ALA A 652 -12.69 2.93 6.47
CA ALA A 652 -12.63 2.55 7.88
C ALA A 652 -14.03 2.38 8.49
N TYR A 653 -14.96 3.29 8.17
CA TYR A 653 -16.35 3.20 8.60
C TYR A 653 -17.05 1.93 8.11
N PHE A 654 -16.89 1.58 6.82
CA PHE A 654 -17.47 0.37 6.26
C PHE A 654 -16.90 -0.90 6.93
N ARG A 655 -15.56 -0.97 7.08
CA ARG A 655 -14.89 -2.12 7.70
C ARG A 655 -15.23 -2.28 9.18
N MET A 656 -15.32 -1.17 9.91
CA MET A 656 -15.77 -1.17 11.31
C MET A 656 -17.17 -1.80 11.43
N LEU A 657 -18.11 -1.45 10.54
CA LEU A 657 -19.46 -2.02 10.55
C LEU A 657 -19.48 -3.49 10.14
N LEU A 658 -18.71 -3.89 9.13
CA LEU A 658 -18.55 -5.29 8.72
C LEU A 658 -18.06 -6.18 9.89
N ASN A 659 -17.12 -5.67 10.68
CA ASN A 659 -16.53 -6.37 11.82
C ASN A 659 -17.45 -6.39 13.06
N ARG A 660 -18.44 -5.49 13.15
CA ARG A 660 -19.37 -5.41 14.28
C ARG A 660 -20.71 -6.10 14.05
N GLU A 661 -21.25 -6.05 12.84
CA GLU A 661 -22.63 -6.47 12.55
C GLU A 661 -22.85 -7.99 12.55
N ASN A 662 -24.10 -8.43 12.61
CA ASN A 662 -24.42 -9.86 12.52
C ASN A 662 -24.19 -10.45 11.11
N ILE A 663 -24.22 -11.78 10.99
CA ILE A 663 -23.98 -12.47 9.70
C ILE A 663 -25.00 -12.03 8.64
N SER A 664 -26.29 -11.97 8.96
CA SER A 664 -27.34 -11.61 7.99
C SER A 664 -27.13 -10.21 7.39
N ASN A 665 -26.85 -9.22 8.24
CA ASN A 665 -26.56 -7.85 7.82
C ASN A 665 -25.25 -7.76 7.04
N ALA A 666 -24.19 -8.47 7.48
CA ALA A 666 -22.92 -8.51 6.78
C ALA A 666 -23.03 -9.18 5.40
N THR A 667 -23.88 -10.21 5.25
CA THR A 667 -24.17 -10.83 3.95
C THR A 667 -24.81 -9.82 3.00
N VAL A 668 -25.77 -9.01 3.47
CA VAL A 668 -26.39 -7.93 2.67
C VAL A 668 -25.37 -6.85 2.29
N MET A 669 -24.38 -6.56 3.14
CA MET A 669 -23.30 -5.63 2.78
C MET A 669 -22.41 -6.17 1.65
N ILE A 670 -22.15 -7.48 1.63
CA ILE A 670 -21.30 -8.13 0.62
C ILE A 670 -22.08 -8.30 -0.69
N GLN A 671 -23.29 -8.85 -0.60
CA GLN A 671 -24.18 -9.08 -1.72
C GLN A 671 -25.52 -8.39 -1.45
N PRO A 672 -25.69 -7.16 -1.98
CA PRO A 672 -26.94 -6.43 -1.88
C PRO A 672 -28.13 -7.22 -2.40
N SER A 673 -29.30 -7.05 -1.77
CA SER A 673 -30.55 -7.62 -2.25
C SER A 673 -31.25 -6.65 -3.19
N LEU A 674 -31.88 -7.20 -4.24
CA LEU A 674 -32.63 -6.44 -5.22
C LEU A 674 -34.05 -7.00 -5.30
N THR A 675 -35.05 -6.17 -5.07
CA THR A 675 -36.47 -6.56 -5.16
C THR A 675 -37.12 -5.82 -6.32
N SER A 676 -37.86 -6.53 -7.17
CA SER A 676 -38.58 -5.97 -8.30
C SER A 676 -40.07 -5.86 -8.00
N TYR A 677 -40.64 -4.70 -8.35
CA TYR A 677 -42.06 -4.39 -8.22
C TYR A 677 -42.63 -4.16 -9.62
N THR A 678 -43.69 -4.91 -9.95
CA THR A 678 -44.39 -4.84 -11.24
C THR A 678 -45.91 -4.83 -11.01
N PHE A 679 -46.69 -4.54 -12.05
CA PHE A 679 -48.16 -4.67 -11.96
C PHE A 679 -48.65 -6.12 -11.96
N SER A 680 -47.88 -7.03 -12.57
CA SER A 680 -48.29 -8.40 -12.84
C SER A 680 -48.02 -9.36 -11.68
N SER A 681 -47.06 -9.03 -10.82
CA SER A 681 -46.61 -9.91 -9.74
C SER A 681 -46.38 -9.13 -8.45
N PRO A 682 -46.57 -9.77 -7.28
CA PRO A 682 -46.13 -9.20 -6.02
C PRO A 682 -44.61 -8.96 -6.02
N PRO A 683 -44.08 -8.20 -5.04
CA PRO A 683 -42.64 -7.95 -4.92
C PRO A 683 -41.86 -9.26 -4.90
N GLN A 684 -40.90 -9.41 -5.81
CA GLN A 684 -40.10 -10.63 -5.95
C GLN A 684 -38.60 -10.29 -5.99
N PRO A 685 -37.73 -11.16 -5.44
CA PRO A 685 -36.29 -11.02 -5.59
C PRO A 685 -35.88 -11.04 -7.06
N ALA A 686 -35.06 -10.07 -7.46
CA ALA A 686 -34.45 -9.97 -8.77
C ALA A 686 -32.95 -10.27 -8.69
N LEU A 687 -32.37 -10.73 -9.80
CA LEU A 687 -30.93 -10.92 -9.89
C LEU A 687 -30.21 -9.57 -9.78
N LEU A 688 -29.08 -9.51 -9.07
CA LEU A 688 -28.24 -8.33 -8.97
C LEU A 688 -27.44 -8.10 -10.26
N ASP A 689 -28.16 -7.85 -11.34
CA ASP A 689 -27.67 -7.82 -12.72
C ASP A 689 -28.33 -6.67 -13.50
N VAL A 690 -27.63 -6.14 -14.49
CA VAL A 690 -28.17 -5.14 -15.42
C VAL A 690 -29.40 -5.64 -16.16
N ALA A 691 -29.47 -6.94 -16.44
CA ALA A 691 -30.63 -7.57 -17.07
C ALA A 691 -31.93 -7.41 -16.25
N SER A 692 -31.83 -7.10 -14.95
CA SER A 692 -32.99 -6.83 -14.10
C SER A 692 -33.58 -5.43 -14.29
N ILE A 693 -32.87 -4.51 -14.95
CA ILE A 693 -33.37 -3.17 -15.27
C ILE A 693 -34.35 -3.27 -16.44
N ALA A 694 -35.56 -2.74 -16.25
CA ALA A 694 -36.52 -2.56 -17.33
C ALA A 694 -37.29 -1.23 -17.15
N ALA A 695 -37.85 -0.75 -18.25
CA ALA A 695 -38.57 0.52 -18.31
C ALA A 695 -39.86 0.54 -17.46
N ASP A 696 -40.49 -0.61 -17.26
CA ASP A 696 -41.84 -0.81 -16.73
C ASP A 696 -41.89 -1.30 -15.27
N ARG A 697 -40.74 -1.37 -14.59
CA ARG A 697 -40.64 -1.87 -13.21
C ARG A 697 -39.96 -0.87 -12.27
N ILE A 698 -40.20 -1.05 -10.98
CA ILE A 698 -39.48 -0.36 -9.90
C ILE A 698 -38.57 -1.37 -9.22
N LEU A 699 -37.34 -0.97 -8.92
CA LEU A 699 -36.37 -1.79 -8.20
C LEU A 699 -36.07 -1.17 -6.84
N LEU A 700 -36.07 -1.98 -5.79
CA LEU A 700 -35.57 -1.62 -4.47
C LEU A 700 -34.26 -2.38 -4.22
N LEU A 701 -33.15 -1.64 -4.19
CA LEU A 701 -31.85 -2.18 -3.81
C LEU A 701 -31.61 -1.90 -2.32
N ASP A 702 -31.30 -2.94 -1.56
CA ASP A 702 -30.79 -2.84 -0.21
C ASP A 702 -29.31 -3.27 -0.17
N ALA A 703 -28.41 -2.29 -0.05
CA ALA A 703 -26.97 -2.50 0.03
C ALA A 703 -26.41 -2.26 1.44
N TYR A 704 -27.24 -2.45 2.47
CA TYR A 704 -26.98 -2.15 3.88
C TYR A 704 -26.77 -0.66 4.18
N PHE A 705 -25.73 -0.01 3.62
CA PHE A 705 -25.38 1.39 3.85
C PHE A 705 -26.25 2.37 3.05
N SER A 706 -26.82 1.92 1.95
CA SER A 706 -27.72 2.70 1.10
C SER A 706 -28.90 1.85 0.65
N VAL A 707 -30.07 2.46 0.65
CA VAL A 707 -31.31 1.89 0.10
C VAL A 707 -31.67 2.71 -1.13
N VAL A 708 -31.78 2.07 -2.30
CA VAL A 708 -32.06 2.75 -3.57
C VAL A 708 -33.41 2.33 -4.11
N VAL A 709 -34.33 3.29 -4.26
CA VAL A 709 -35.59 3.12 -5.00
C VAL A 709 -35.37 3.64 -6.41
N PHE A 710 -35.39 2.75 -7.38
CA PHE A 710 -35.12 3.03 -8.79
C PHE A 710 -36.38 2.85 -9.63
N HIS A 711 -36.78 3.89 -10.36
CA HIS A 711 -37.94 3.86 -11.26
C HIS A 711 -37.49 3.70 -12.71
N GLY A 712 -37.99 2.67 -13.40
CA GLY A 712 -37.82 2.52 -14.84
C GLY A 712 -38.38 3.70 -15.63
N MET A 713 -37.89 3.92 -16.85
CA MET A 713 -38.22 5.12 -17.64
C MET A 713 -39.72 5.32 -17.86
N THR A 714 -40.49 4.26 -18.10
CA THR A 714 -41.94 4.33 -18.33
C THR A 714 -42.67 4.69 -17.03
N ILE A 715 -42.27 4.07 -15.92
CA ILE A 715 -42.80 4.38 -14.59
C ILE A 715 -42.51 5.84 -14.21
N ALA A 716 -41.29 6.31 -14.45
CA ALA A 716 -40.91 7.70 -14.19
C ALA A 716 -41.72 8.69 -15.04
N GLN A 717 -41.93 8.38 -16.33
CA GLN A 717 -42.79 9.18 -17.21
C GLN A 717 -44.23 9.25 -16.70
N TRP A 718 -44.83 8.12 -16.32
CA TRP A 718 -46.19 8.06 -15.77
C TRP A 718 -46.32 8.80 -14.43
N ARG A 719 -45.31 8.72 -13.58
CA ARG A 719 -45.25 9.48 -12.32
C ARG A 719 -45.22 10.98 -12.61
N ASN A 720 -44.39 11.43 -13.54
CA ASN A 720 -44.26 12.84 -13.93
C ASN A 720 -45.51 13.39 -14.64
N MET A 721 -46.27 12.55 -15.33
CA MET A 721 -47.58 12.90 -15.90
C MET A 721 -48.72 12.95 -14.87
N GLY A 722 -48.46 12.57 -13.61
CA GLY A 722 -49.43 12.67 -12.53
C GLY A 722 -50.51 11.58 -12.55
N TYR A 723 -50.31 10.45 -13.23
CA TYR A 723 -51.33 9.39 -13.30
C TYR A 723 -51.72 8.84 -11.93
N HIS A 724 -50.79 8.81 -10.97
CA HIS A 724 -51.02 8.37 -9.60
C HIS A 724 -52.00 9.25 -8.80
N HIS A 725 -52.34 10.46 -9.27
CA HIS A 725 -53.39 11.30 -8.66
C HIS A 725 -54.79 11.03 -9.21
N GLN A 726 -54.91 10.25 -10.29
CA GLN A 726 -56.18 9.99 -10.94
C GLN A 726 -56.84 8.76 -10.32
N ALA A 727 -58.12 8.87 -9.94
CA ALA A 727 -58.87 7.77 -9.33
C ALA A 727 -58.95 6.50 -10.21
N GLN A 728 -58.78 6.64 -11.53
CA GLN A 728 -58.78 5.53 -12.48
C GLN A 728 -57.47 4.70 -12.45
N HIS A 729 -56.40 5.23 -11.83
CA HIS A 729 -55.07 4.62 -11.79
C HIS A 729 -54.59 4.35 -10.36
N GLU A 730 -55.50 3.94 -9.48
CA GLU A 730 -55.18 3.61 -8.07
C GLU A 730 -54.09 2.53 -7.96
N ALA A 731 -54.10 1.52 -8.83
CA ALA A 731 -53.08 0.47 -8.86
C ALA A 731 -51.66 1.02 -9.10
N PHE A 732 -51.53 2.13 -9.85
CA PHE A 732 -50.23 2.78 -10.06
C PHE A 732 -49.77 3.56 -8.83
N ALA A 733 -50.70 4.18 -8.10
CA ALA A 733 -50.41 4.82 -6.82
C ALA A 733 -49.92 3.78 -5.78
N GLN A 734 -50.58 2.62 -5.72
CA GLN A 734 -50.16 1.50 -4.86
C GLN A 734 -48.77 0.97 -5.26
N LEU A 735 -48.49 0.83 -6.56
CA LEU A 735 -47.18 0.40 -7.05
C LEU A 735 -46.04 1.36 -6.66
N LEU A 736 -46.28 2.67 -6.65
CA LEU A 736 -45.30 3.67 -6.21
C LEU A 736 -45.13 3.69 -4.69
N GLN A 737 -46.17 3.36 -3.93
CA GLN A 737 -46.16 3.40 -2.47
C GLN A 737 -45.46 2.18 -1.84
N ALA A 738 -45.68 0.98 -2.38
CA ALA A 738 -45.09 -0.26 -1.84
C ALA A 738 -43.56 -0.20 -1.61
N PRO A 739 -42.71 0.17 -2.59
CA PRO A 739 -41.26 0.25 -2.38
C PRO A 739 -40.86 1.38 -1.42
N GLN A 740 -41.70 2.42 -1.28
CA GLN A 740 -41.46 3.50 -0.32
C GLN A 740 -41.69 3.00 1.12
N GLU A 741 -42.76 2.25 1.36
CA GLU A 741 -43.05 1.66 2.67
C GLU A 741 -41.95 0.67 3.08
N ASP A 742 -41.56 -0.22 2.17
CA ASP A 742 -40.48 -1.18 2.41
C ASP A 742 -39.15 -0.47 2.70
N SER A 743 -38.81 0.57 1.93
CA SER A 743 -37.60 1.36 2.18
C SER A 743 -37.63 2.08 3.54
N GLN A 744 -38.79 2.58 3.96
CA GLN A 744 -38.95 3.25 5.25
C GLN A 744 -38.86 2.27 6.42
N MET A 745 -39.36 1.05 6.28
CA MET A 745 -39.20 0.00 7.29
C MET A 745 -37.71 -0.29 7.51
N ILE A 746 -36.95 -0.49 6.43
CA ILE A 746 -35.49 -0.72 6.50
C ILE A 746 -34.77 0.45 7.21
N VAL A 747 -35.12 1.69 6.84
CA VAL A 747 -34.51 2.90 7.42
C VAL A 747 -34.81 3.04 8.92
N ARG A 748 -35.97 2.59 9.40
CA ARG A 748 -36.37 2.68 10.82
C ARG A 748 -35.72 1.62 11.70
N GLU A 749 -35.52 0.42 11.17
CA GLU A 749 -34.98 -0.70 11.96
C GLU A 749 -33.45 -0.75 11.97
N ARG A 750 -32.80 -0.22 10.93
CA ARG A 750 -31.35 -0.35 10.76
C ARG A 750 -30.57 0.74 11.48
N PHE A 751 -29.50 0.31 12.15
CA PHE A 751 -28.48 1.20 12.68
C PHE A 751 -27.10 0.82 12.09
N PRO A 752 -26.31 1.79 11.60
CA PRO A 752 -26.66 3.19 11.40
C PRO A 752 -27.71 3.37 10.30
N VAL A 753 -28.41 4.49 10.34
CA VAL A 753 -29.48 4.78 9.38
C VAL A 753 -28.91 4.82 7.96
N PRO A 754 -29.43 4.01 7.02
CA PRO A 754 -28.91 3.97 5.66
C PRO A 754 -29.30 5.22 4.88
N ARG A 755 -28.47 5.56 3.88
CA ARG A 755 -28.80 6.63 2.95
C ARG A 755 -29.91 6.16 2.00
N LEU A 756 -31.09 6.77 2.09
CA LEU A 756 -32.17 6.56 1.13
C LEU A 756 -31.91 7.39 -0.14
N VAL A 757 -31.91 6.73 -1.29
CA VAL A 757 -31.74 7.34 -2.61
C VAL A 757 -32.94 6.98 -3.47
N VAL A 758 -33.69 7.99 -3.91
CA VAL A 758 -34.78 7.81 -4.88
C VAL A 758 -34.32 8.37 -6.22
N CYS A 759 -34.38 7.55 -7.26
CA CYS A 759 -33.88 7.92 -8.58
C CYS A 759 -34.70 7.30 -9.71
N ASP A 760 -34.51 7.86 -10.90
CA ASP A 760 -35.13 7.39 -12.15
C ASP A 760 -34.03 6.88 -13.09
N GLN A 761 -34.42 6.04 -14.05
CA GLN A 761 -33.54 5.58 -15.12
C GLN A 761 -32.92 6.78 -15.86
N HIS A 762 -31.61 6.71 -16.09
CA HIS A 762 -30.75 7.79 -16.62
C HIS A 762 -30.57 9.03 -15.72
N GLY A 763 -31.11 9.02 -14.49
CA GLY A 763 -30.84 10.04 -13.48
C GLY A 763 -29.42 9.95 -12.91
N SER A 764 -28.87 11.07 -12.44
CA SER A 764 -27.49 11.12 -11.90
C SER A 764 -27.27 10.22 -10.68
N GLN A 765 -28.31 10.02 -9.85
CA GLN A 765 -28.27 9.16 -8.67
C GLN A 765 -28.45 7.67 -9.01
N ALA A 766 -28.86 7.30 -10.23
CA ALA A 766 -28.98 5.91 -10.66
C ALA A 766 -27.64 5.17 -10.63
N ARG A 767 -26.51 5.90 -10.64
CA ARG A 767 -25.16 5.35 -10.48
C ARG A 767 -24.99 4.53 -9.19
N PHE A 768 -25.74 4.84 -8.12
CA PHE A 768 -25.70 4.07 -6.88
C PHE A 768 -26.23 2.64 -7.05
N LEU A 769 -27.20 2.45 -7.96
CA LEU A 769 -27.66 1.12 -8.37
C LEU A 769 -26.65 0.49 -9.33
N LEU A 770 -26.31 1.19 -10.43
CA LEU A 770 -25.48 0.64 -11.50
C LEU A 770 -24.11 0.15 -11.02
N ALA A 771 -23.49 0.84 -10.06
CA ALA A 771 -22.19 0.44 -9.51
C ALA A 771 -22.23 -0.89 -8.71
N LYS A 772 -23.43 -1.35 -8.31
CA LYS A 772 -23.61 -2.60 -7.55
C LYS A 772 -24.06 -3.78 -8.42
N LEU A 773 -24.54 -3.52 -9.64
CA LEU A 773 -25.01 -4.58 -10.54
C LEU A 773 -23.86 -5.35 -11.20
N ASN A 774 -24.13 -6.61 -11.54
CA ASN A 774 -23.27 -7.39 -12.41
C ASN A 774 -23.30 -6.84 -13.85
N PRO A 775 -22.14 -6.46 -14.45
CA PRO A 775 -22.07 -5.94 -15.81
C PRO A 775 -22.12 -7.08 -16.84
N SER A 776 -23.23 -7.81 -16.90
CA SER A 776 -23.52 -8.77 -17.98
C SER A 776 -23.59 -8.09 -19.34
N ALA A 777 -23.96 -6.81 -19.32
CA ALA A 777 -24.19 -5.91 -20.43
C ALA A 777 -23.15 -4.78 -20.43
N THR A 778 -22.11 -4.88 -21.26
CA THR A 778 -21.08 -3.83 -21.38
C THR A 778 -20.96 -3.30 -22.80
N TYR A 779 -20.27 -2.17 -22.95
CA TYR A 779 -20.01 -1.55 -24.25
C TYR A 779 -19.23 -2.46 -25.21
N ASN A 780 -18.50 -3.47 -24.69
CA ASN A 780 -17.78 -4.47 -25.48
C ASN A 780 -18.72 -5.48 -26.15
N ASN A 781 -19.82 -5.85 -25.48
CA ASN A 781 -20.76 -6.87 -25.96
C ASN A 781 -22.14 -6.27 -26.31
N ALA A 782 -22.26 -4.94 -26.38
CA ALA A 782 -23.51 -4.23 -26.61
C ALA A 782 -24.19 -4.62 -27.95
N ASN A 783 -23.41 -5.07 -28.94
CA ASN A 783 -23.93 -5.51 -30.24
C ASN A 783 -24.64 -6.88 -30.19
N GLU A 784 -24.42 -7.67 -29.14
CA GLU A 784 -25.03 -9.01 -28.96
C GLU A 784 -26.31 -8.95 -28.13
N MET A 785 -26.66 -7.76 -27.62
CA MET A 785 -27.78 -7.57 -26.71
C MET A 785 -29.06 -7.13 -27.44
N SER A 786 -30.20 -7.44 -26.81
CA SER A 786 -31.51 -7.02 -27.32
C SER A 786 -31.62 -5.48 -27.31
N ALA A 787 -32.14 -4.90 -28.39
CA ALA A 787 -32.32 -3.46 -28.50
C ALA A 787 -33.15 -2.92 -27.32
N GLY A 788 -32.56 -2.04 -26.51
CA GLY A 788 -33.20 -1.42 -25.34
C GLY A 788 -32.75 -1.94 -23.98
N SER A 789 -31.81 -2.89 -23.91
CA SER A 789 -31.15 -3.24 -22.63
C SER A 789 -30.23 -2.12 -22.18
N ASP A 790 -30.28 -1.74 -20.90
CA ASP A 790 -29.29 -0.82 -20.33
C ASP A 790 -27.89 -1.46 -20.39
N VAL A 791 -26.87 -0.64 -20.62
CA VAL A 791 -25.48 -1.07 -20.74
C VAL A 791 -24.64 -0.33 -19.70
N ILE A 792 -23.82 -1.05 -18.94
CA ILE A 792 -22.87 -0.44 -18.01
C ILE A 792 -21.54 -0.19 -18.74
N PHE A 793 -21.06 1.04 -18.65
CA PHE A 793 -19.74 1.43 -19.13
C PHE A 793 -18.68 1.09 -18.08
N THR A 794 -18.18 -0.15 -18.10
CA THR A 794 -17.13 -0.62 -17.21
C THR A 794 -16.25 -1.67 -17.90
N ASP A 795 -14.99 -1.77 -17.45
CA ASP A 795 -14.05 -2.84 -17.81
C ASP A 795 -14.10 -4.01 -16.83
N ASP A 796 -14.96 -3.92 -15.81
CA ASP A 796 -15.19 -5.01 -14.86
C ASP A 796 -15.66 -6.28 -15.56
N VAL A 797 -15.13 -7.40 -15.09
CA VAL A 797 -15.48 -8.74 -15.56
C VAL A 797 -16.89 -9.11 -15.07
N SER A 798 -17.73 -9.66 -15.95
CA SER A 798 -19.05 -10.16 -15.59
C SER A 798 -18.97 -11.44 -14.75
N LEU A 799 -20.01 -11.73 -13.98
CA LEU A 799 -20.11 -12.94 -13.17
C LEU A 799 -19.93 -14.21 -14.01
N GLN A 800 -20.45 -14.23 -15.23
CA GLN A 800 -20.30 -15.37 -16.14
C GLN A 800 -18.83 -15.61 -16.52
N VAL A 801 -18.12 -14.58 -16.97
CA VAL A 801 -16.69 -14.69 -17.33
C VAL A 801 -15.85 -15.05 -16.10
N PHE A 802 -16.21 -14.54 -14.93
CA PHE A 802 -15.59 -14.94 -13.67
C PHE A 802 -15.76 -16.45 -13.39
N PHE A 803 -16.96 -17.00 -13.56
CA PHE A 803 -17.21 -18.44 -13.41
C PHE A 803 -16.45 -19.27 -14.45
N GLU A 804 -16.41 -18.85 -15.71
CA GLU A 804 -15.66 -19.55 -16.77
C GLU A 804 -14.17 -19.64 -16.44
N HIS A 805 -13.56 -18.55 -15.94
CA HIS A 805 -12.18 -18.55 -15.47
C HIS A 805 -11.98 -19.42 -14.22
N LEU A 806 -12.90 -19.36 -13.26
CA LEU A 806 -12.85 -20.18 -12.05
C LEU A 806 -12.90 -21.67 -12.39
N GLN A 807 -13.84 -22.09 -13.24
CA GLN A 807 -13.98 -23.47 -13.71
C GLN A 807 -12.70 -23.94 -14.38
N LYS A 808 -12.16 -23.14 -15.30
CA LYS A 808 -10.92 -23.47 -16.02
C LYS A 808 -9.74 -23.67 -15.08
N LEU A 809 -9.59 -22.83 -14.05
CA LEU A 809 -8.47 -22.94 -13.10
C LEU A 809 -8.67 -24.07 -12.08
N ALA A 810 -9.91 -24.32 -11.65
CA ALA A 810 -10.23 -25.38 -10.70
C ALA A 810 -9.98 -26.79 -11.30
N VAL A 811 -10.24 -27.00 -12.59
CA VAL A 811 -10.01 -28.30 -13.24
C VAL A 811 -8.55 -28.57 -13.62
N GLN A 812 -7.71 -27.53 -13.59
CA GLN A 812 -6.28 -27.60 -13.92
C GLN A 812 -5.39 -27.93 -12.71
N SER A 813 -5.87 -27.58 -11.50
CA SER A 813 -5.11 -27.68 -10.25
C SER A 813 -4.97 -29.10 -9.70
#